data_AF-A0A3N5SCA1-F1
#
_entry.id   AF-A0A3N5SCA1-F1
#
_cell.length_a   1.000
_cell.length_b   1.000
_cell.length_c   1.000
_cell.angle_alpha   90.00
_cell.angle_beta   90.00
_cell.angle_gamma   90.00
#
_symmetry.space_group_name_H-M   'P 1'
#
loop_
_entity.id
_entity.type
_entity.pdbx_description
1 polymer ?
#
loop_
_entity_poly.entity_id
_entity_poly.type
_entity_poly.pdbx_seq_one_letter_code
_entity_poly.pdbx_strand_id
1 'polypeptide(L)'
;SSLLSTGLLAVGILAFVIAGLIYFIQAYVWHNIPKERSFDLMILLGTFVLPMTTAFPIKLLEQRLSIVIPTDSASVNNLDTRTVLIVGGFVLGFFLLSIVIGLFWNRDWWKYGVTFWGLFTIFYTTVFTNASGFFTGIVGSLGYWLVQQGVERGSQPEYYYVLIQIPLYEFLPAIGTLLAIGLGVKKLVDQRAPVPEDASEDQYEHQYEPQTELPVEEADRESVSSSFGTFFGLTTWWVFSSILAFTIAGERMPWLTYHMAWPMILMSGWAIGQIIDDVTARLVREKPQKVWLAILTLIVFVIAGFNVWRSLFGATPPFQGSELTQLQATAAFLFPLVIAILAGALLAYLMRDDLASLGIVFLMIIAIISFGSSIINGASLLMLRSAAGADQASLSANWLQFGAVLVAFIGSLIGIILLWRLPRTSALAGLFSLTIVGLLFVQTVRTSVRAAYIDYDNATEYLVYAHGARGVKDVMAQVEEVSERTAGGLNAIIGYDSSAPDTGVSWPFVWYLRDFTALRSFDKPTRSLRDAVAVIVDQKNFDTINAALGDEFYEFDYIRMWWPNQDYFNLDKTRVLNAITNPQIREGIFDIWLNRDYTQYAQAIGSQSMTLTTWNPADQMKLFIRKDVAAKIWNYGVGPSAAPVAADPYEAGTVMLAADQIFSADRFPPLGLNAPRAIAAGRNGDLYVTDSRNHRILHISSEGNLLDEWGKFGDGQTGDASIGAFNEPWGIAVGPDGSVYVTDTWNHRIQKFTEDGQPVLMWGKYGQPVADDPDSKSF
;
A
#
# COMPACT_ATOMS: atom_id res chain seq x y z
N SER A 1 19.30 -32.67 15.34
CA SER A 1 19.83 -31.45 16.00
C SER A 1 18.84 -30.27 16.03
N SER A 2 17.59 -30.40 15.54
CA SER A 2 16.57 -29.33 15.58
C SER A 2 15.89 -29.15 16.94
N LEU A 3 15.89 -30.17 17.80
CA LEU A 3 15.32 -30.07 19.15
C LEU A 3 16.12 -29.13 20.06
N LEU A 4 17.44 -29.03 19.87
CA LEU A 4 18.30 -28.21 20.74
C LEU A 4 18.16 -26.71 20.44
N SER A 5 18.03 -26.31 19.17
CA SER A 5 17.89 -24.91 18.77
C SER A 5 16.50 -24.35 19.06
N THR A 6 15.45 -25.14 18.81
CA THR A 6 14.07 -24.78 19.15
C THR A 6 13.87 -24.80 20.67
N GLY A 7 14.52 -25.75 21.35
CA GLY A 7 14.59 -25.80 22.81
C GLY A 7 15.33 -24.59 23.40
N LEU A 8 16.46 -24.17 22.83
CA LEU A 8 17.21 -22.99 23.29
C LEU A 8 16.46 -21.69 23.04
N LEU A 9 15.75 -21.55 21.91
CA LEU A 9 14.90 -20.40 21.64
C LEU A 9 13.70 -20.36 22.60
N ALA A 10 13.04 -21.50 22.81
CA ALA A 10 11.94 -21.62 23.76
C ALA A 10 12.40 -21.35 25.20
N VAL A 11 13.58 -21.85 25.59
CA VAL A 11 14.21 -21.56 26.89
C VAL A 11 14.60 -20.09 27.00
N GLY A 12 15.08 -19.46 25.93
CA GLY A 12 15.40 -18.03 25.89
C GLY A 12 14.15 -17.15 26.04
N ILE A 13 13.08 -17.46 25.31
CA ILE A 13 11.78 -16.79 25.44
C ILE A 13 11.21 -17.01 26.83
N LEU A 14 11.22 -18.25 27.33
CA LEU A 14 10.73 -18.59 28.66
C LEU A 14 11.55 -17.89 29.75
N ALA A 15 12.88 -17.84 29.62
CA ALA A 15 13.75 -17.11 30.54
C ALA A 15 13.51 -15.60 30.48
N PHE A 16 13.22 -15.04 29.31
CA PHE A 16 12.88 -13.62 29.16
C PHE A 16 11.50 -13.30 29.76
N VAL A 17 10.51 -14.16 29.56
CA VAL A 17 9.18 -14.07 30.17
C VAL A 17 9.27 -14.24 31.69
N ILE A 18 10.05 -15.20 32.18
CA ILE A 18 10.30 -15.42 33.61
C ILE A 18 11.07 -14.23 34.20
N ALA A 19 12.09 -13.71 33.52
CA ALA A 19 12.81 -12.52 33.96
C ALA A 19 11.90 -11.28 33.98
N GLY A 20 11.01 -11.14 32.99
CA GLY A 20 9.99 -10.10 32.95
C GLY A 20 8.95 -10.24 34.06
N LEU A 21 8.51 -11.47 34.35
CA LEU A 21 7.61 -11.79 35.47
C LEU A 21 8.29 -11.58 36.82
N ILE A 22 9.55 -11.99 36.98
CA ILE A 22 10.33 -11.77 38.20
C ILE A 22 10.55 -10.28 38.39
N TYR A 23 10.91 -9.53 37.34
CA TYR A 23 11.04 -8.08 37.41
C TYR A 23 9.69 -7.42 37.73
N PHE A 24 8.58 -7.88 37.13
CA PHE A 24 7.23 -7.42 37.44
C PHE A 24 6.86 -7.71 38.91
N ILE A 25 7.12 -8.91 39.42
CA ILE A 25 6.83 -9.32 40.80
C ILE A 25 7.75 -8.60 41.81
N GLN A 26 9.01 -8.34 41.44
CA GLN A 26 9.98 -7.63 42.28
C GLN A 26 9.76 -6.11 42.28
N ALA A 27 9.31 -5.53 41.16
CA ALA A 27 9.04 -4.10 41.04
C ALA A 27 7.62 -3.72 41.51
N TYR A 28 6.63 -4.59 41.31
CA TYR A 28 5.24 -4.39 41.71
C TYR A 28 4.81 -5.41 42.77
N VAL A 29 4.97 -5.03 44.04
CA VAL A 29 4.22 -5.64 45.14
C VAL A 29 2.73 -5.38 44.89
N TRP A 30 1.85 -6.35 45.18
CA TRP A 30 0.38 -6.24 45.02
C TRP A 30 -0.24 -4.95 45.62
N HIS A 31 0.45 -4.32 46.58
CA HIS A 31 0.06 -3.04 47.19
C HIS A 31 0.30 -1.80 46.30
N ASN A 32 1.18 -1.88 45.30
CA ASN A 32 1.50 -0.77 44.39
C ASN A 32 0.63 -0.78 43.12
N ILE A 33 0.06 -1.94 42.74
CA ILE A 33 -0.80 -2.06 41.54
C ILE A 33 -1.99 -1.08 41.60
N PRO A 34 -2.74 -0.93 42.72
CA PRO A 34 -3.85 0.02 42.79
C PRO A 34 -3.43 1.50 42.74
N LYS A 35 -2.12 1.81 42.83
CA LYS A 35 -1.61 3.19 42.75
C LYS A 35 -1.26 3.60 41.33
N GLU A 36 -1.29 2.65 40.38
CA GLU A 36 -1.01 2.92 38.97
C GLU A 36 -2.23 3.44 38.23
N ARG A 37 -2.04 4.48 37.42
CA ARG A 37 -3.10 5.03 36.56
C ARG A 37 -3.62 4.01 35.53
N SER A 38 -2.77 3.06 35.12
CA SER A 38 -3.17 1.98 34.21
C SER A 38 -4.15 1.01 34.86
N PHE A 39 -4.04 0.79 36.18
CA PHE A 39 -5.00 -0.01 36.93
C PHE A 39 -6.36 0.68 37.01
N ASP A 40 -6.38 1.98 37.25
CA ASP A 40 -7.59 2.80 37.22
C ASP A 40 -8.32 2.69 35.87
N LEU A 41 -7.58 2.79 34.77
CA LEU A 41 -8.12 2.62 33.42
C LEU A 41 -8.65 1.20 33.18
N MET A 42 -7.95 0.18 33.67
CA MET A 42 -8.36 -1.22 33.55
C MET A 42 -9.67 -1.50 34.29
N ILE A 43 -9.85 -0.96 35.51
CA ILE A 43 -11.11 -1.10 36.25
C ILE A 43 -12.24 -0.32 35.58
N LEU A 44 -11.97 0.90 35.10
CA LEU A 44 -12.96 1.69 34.37
C LEU A 44 -13.45 1.00 33.08
N LEU A 45 -12.53 0.55 32.24
CA LEU A 45 -12.87 -0.18 31.01
C LEU A 45 -13.49 -1.53 31.32
N GLY A 46 -12.93 -2.27 32.27
CA GLY A 46 -13.43 -3.58 32.69
C GLY A 46 -14.88 -3.52 33.16
N THR A 47 -15.24 -2.50 33.95
CA THR A 47 -16.62 -2.30 34.39
C THR A 47 -17.55 -1.92 33.24
N PHE A 48 -17.12 -1.12 32.26
CA PHE A 48 -17.95 -0.80 31.08
C PHE A 48 -18.15 -2.00 30.14
N VAL A 49 -17.14 -2.85 30.00
CA VAL A 49 -17.23 -4.06 29.15
C VAL A 49 -17.97 -5.19 29.86
N LEU A 50 -18.01 -5.21 31.20
CA LEU A 50 -18.55 -6.34 31.97
C LEU A 50 -19.97 -6.77 31.52
N PRO A 51 -20.96 -5.86 31.34
CA PRO A 51 -22.28 -6.26 30.82
C PRO A 51 -22.26 -6.88 29.41
N MET A 52 -21.26 -6.55 28.59
CA MET A 52 -21.09 -7.12 27.25
C MET A 52 -20.52 -8.55 27.29
N THR A 53 -19.91 -8.96 28.41
CA THR A 53 -19.37 -10.32 28.59
C THR A 53 -20.41 -11.34 29.03
N THR A 54 -21.66 -10.91 29.24
CA THR A 54 -22.77 -11.73 29.73
C THR A 54 -23.01 -13.02 28.95
N ALA A 55 -22.70 -13.05 27.65
CA ALA A 55 -22.90 -14.25 26.85
C ALA A 55 -21.90 -15.39 27.16
N PHE A 56 -20.74 -15.12 27.76
CA PHE A 56 -19.81 -16.18 28.20
C PHE A 56 -20.41 -17.13 29.26
N PRO A 57 -20.92 -16.66 30.41
CA PRO A 57 -21.54 -17.55 31.40
C PRO A 57 -22.82 -18.20 30.87
N ILE A 58 -23.59 -17.53 30.01
CA ILE A 58 -24.76 -18.14 29.36
C ILE A 58 -24.31 -19.31 28.48
N LYS A 59 -23.24 -19.15 27.69
CA LYS A 59 -22.69 -20.23 26.85
C LYS A 59 -22.16 -21.38 27.69
N LEU A 60 -21.47 -21.09 28.79
CA LEU A 60 -20.97 -22.11 29.73
C LEU A 60 -22.10 -22.93 30.36
N LEU A 61 -23.27 -22.31 30.59
CA LEU A 61 -24.44 -22.93 31.20
C LEU A 61 -25.52 -23.35 30.21
N GLU A 62 -25.23 -23.30 28.90
CA GLU A 62 -26.20 -23.50 27.81
C GLU A 62 -27.00 -24.81 27.97
N GLN A 63 -26.29 -25.92 28.25
CA GLN A 63 -26.91 -27.23 28.49
C GLN A 63 -27.77 -27.27 29.76
N ARG A 64 -27.37 -26.55 30.82
CA ARG A 64 -28.09 -26.54 32.11
C ARG A 64 -29.31 -25.62 32.08
N LEU A 65 -29.26 -24.55 31.31
CA LEU A 65 -30.34 -23.58 31.17
C LEU A 65 -31.36 -24.00 30.09
N SER A 66 -30.99 -24.95 29.22
CA SER A 66 -31.78 -25.37 28.05
C SER A 66 -32.16 -24.17 27.20
N ILE A 67 -31.15 -23.39 26.82
CA ILE A 67 -31.22 -22.20 25.97
C ILE A 67 -30.22 -22.39 24.83
N VAL A 68 -30.49 -21.82 23.66
CA VAL A 68 -29.51 -21.69 22.58
C VAL A 68 -29.27 -20.21 22.36
N ILE A 69 -28.01 -19.78 22.36
CA ILE A 69 -27.67 -18.39 22.03
C ILE A 69 -27.94 -18.16 20.54
N PRO A 70 -28.75 -17.17 20.15
CA PRO A 70 -29.01 -16.89 18.74
C PRO A 70 -27.74 -16.37 18.05
N THR A 71 -27.53 -16.80 16.81
CA THR A 71 -26.31 -16.52 16.04
C THR A 71 -26.60 -15.82 14.71
N ASP A 72 -27.87 -15.61 14.39
CA ASP A 72 -28.35 -15.00 13.16
C ASP A 72 -29.66 -14.23 13.43
N SER A 73 -30.03 -13.34 12.51
CA SER A 73 -31.20 -12.47 12.68
C SER A 73 -32.52 -13.24 12.77
N ALA A 74 -32.65 -14.41 12.12
CA ALA A 74 -33.86 -15.21 12.17
C ALA A 74 -34.00 -15.93 13.52
N SER A 75 -32.90 -16.43 14.10
CA SER A 75 -32.92 -17.02 15.45
C SER A 75 -33.21 -15.97 16.53
N VAL A 76 -32.72 -14.74 16.38
CA VAL A 76 -33.08 -13.62 17.30
C VAL A 76 -34.59 -13.31 17.25
N ASN A 77 -35.19 -13.27 16.06
CA ASN A 77 -36.61 -12.98 15.90
C ASN A 77 -37.55 -14.09 16.42
N ASN A 78 -37.04 -15.31 16.55
CA ASN A 78 -37.78 -16.48 17.00
C ASN A 78 -37.53 -16.85 18.48
N LEU A 79 -36.86 -15.97 19.25
CA LEU A 79 -36.63 -16.22 20.68
C LEU A 79 -37.94 -16.26 21.47
N ASP A 80 -38.09 -17.29 22.30
CA ASP A 80 -39.22 -17.40 23.21
C ASP A 80 -39.05 -16.48 24.44
N THR A 81 -40.16 -16.10 25.07
CA THR A 81 -40.18 -15.19 26.22
C THR A 81 -39.30 -15.69 27.38
N ARG A 82 -39.21 -17.01 27.58
CA ARG A 82 -38.35 -17.61 28.61
C ARG A 82 -36.87 -17.31 28.35
N THR A 83 -36.40 -17.47 27.12
CA THR A 83 -35.01 -17.17 26.76
C THR A 83 -34.71 -15.68 26.93
N VAL A 84 -35.60 -14.80 26.49
CA VAL A 84 -35.44 -13.34 26.65
C VAL A 84 -35.33 -12.94 28.12
N LEU A 85 -36.16 -13.52 29.00
CA LEU A 85 -36.12 -13.23 30.44
C LEU A 85 -34.82 -13.71 31.10
N ILE A 86 -34.32 -14.89 30.74
CA ILE A 86 -33.08 -15.42 31.30
C ILE A 86 -31.88 -14.58 30.82
N VAL A 87 -31.83 -14.26 29.53
CA VAL A 87 -30.81 -13.36 28.95
C VAL A 87 -30.85 -11.99 29.63
N GLY A 88 -32.03 -11.38 29.74
CA GLY A 88 -32.20 -10.09 30.40
C GLY A 88 -31.78 -10.11 31.88
N GLY A 89 -32.07 -11.20 32.60
CA GLY A 89 -31.66 -11.39 33.99
C GLY A 89 -30.14 -11.46 34.17
N PHE A 90 -29.45 -12.19 33.29
CA PHE A 90 -27.99 -12.25 33.27
C PHE A 90 -27.37 -10.89 32.93
N VAL A 91 -27.89 -10.19 31.92
CA VAL A 91 -27.41 -8.85 31.53
C VAL A 91 -27.57 -7.88 32.70
N LEU A 92 -28.74 -7.86 33.34
CA LEU A 92 -29.00 -7.04 34.51
C LEU A 92 -28.06 -7.38 35.67
N GLY A 93 -27.81 -8.67 35.93
CA GLY A 93 -26.87 -9.11 36.97
C GLY A 93 -25.44 -8.60 36.73
N PHE A 94 -24.96 -8.65 35.50
CA PHE A 94 -23.63 -8.14 35.14
C PHE A 94 -23.56 -6.61 35.15
N PHE A 95 -24.65 -5.92 34.82
CA PHE A 95 -24.80 -4.48 35.04
C PHE A 95 -24.70 -4.11 36.51
N LEU A 96 -25.42 -4.81 37.39
CA LEU A 96 -25.35 -4.57 38.83
C LEU A 96 -23.94 -4.85 39.37
N LEU A 97 -23.31 -5.93 38.92
CA LEU A 97 -21.93 -6.25 39.28
C LEU A 97 -20.95 -5.16 38.83
N SER A 98 -21.13 -4.64 37.60
CA SER A 98 -20.34 -3.51 37.08
C SER A 98 -20.47 -2.27 37.95
N ILE A 99 -21.70 -1.93 38.35
CA ILE A 99 -21.98 -0.79 39.25
C ILE A 99 -21.32 -1.01 40.62
N VAL A 100 -21.44 -2.21 41.19
CA VAL A 100 -20.85 -2.53 42.50
C VAL A 100 -19.32 -2.42 42.45
N ILE A 101 -18.68 -3.03 41.46
CA ILE A 101 -17.22 -2.98 41.30
C ILE A 101 -16.77 -1.54 41.06
N GLY A 102 -17.44 -0.82 40.16
CA GLY A 102 -17.13 0.56 39.81
C GLY A 102 -17.24 1.51 41.01
N LEU A 103 -18.34 1.44 41.77
CA LEU A 103 -18.55 2.26 42.97
C LEU A 103 -17.64 1.88 44.13
N PHE A 104 -17.27 0.60 44.24
CA PHE A 104 -16.29 0.15 45.23
C PHE A 104 -14.89 0.69 44.93
N TRP A 105 -14.53 0.76 43.65
CA TRP A 105 -13.26 1.35 43.20
C TRP A 105 -13.26 2.88 43.31
N ASN A 106 -14.29 3.56 42.81
CA ASN A 106 -14.39 5.01 42.87
C ASN A 106 -15.85 5.47 43.01
N ARG A 107 -16.13 6.28 44.03
CA ARG A 107 -17.49 6.81 44.29
C ARG A 107 -18.03 7.70 43.17
N ASP A 108 -17.17 8.29 42.36
CA ASP A 108 -17.56 9.09 41.20
C ASP A 108 -17.79 8.26 39.94
N TRP A 109 -17.56 6.95 39.97
CA TRP A 109 -17.71 6.06 38.82
C TRP A 109 -19.08 6.17 38.13
N TRP A 110 -20.15 6.39 38.90
CA TRP A 110 -21.51 6.53 38.35
C TRP A 110 -21.63 7.65 37.32
N LYS A 111 -20.85 8.74 37.44
CA LYS A 111 -20.85 9.85 36.48
C LYS A 111 -20.39 9.35 35.11
N TYR A 112 -19.32 8.55 35.09
CA TYR A 112 -18.76 7.97 33.88
C TYR A 112 -19.67 6.87 33.33
N GLY A 113 -20.19 6.00 34.21
CA GLY A 113 -21.12 4.94 33.84
C GLY A 113 -22.39 5.47 33.19
N VAL A 114 -23.03 6.49 33.77
CA VAL A 114 -24.23 7.13 33.20
C VAL A 114 -23.93 7.82 31.87
N THR A 115 -22.78 8.50 31.76
CA THR A 115 -22.38 9.15 30.51
C THR A 115 -22.19 8.13 29.39
N PHE A 116 -21.44 7.06 29.64
CA PHE A 116 -21.18 6.02 28.66
C PHE A 116 -22.45 5.24 28.30
N TRP A 117 -23.13 4.66 29.29
CA TRP A 117 -24.30 3.82 29.05
C TRP A 117 -25.53 4.60 28.60
N GLY A 118 -25.67 5.86 29.01
CA GLY A 118 -26.72 6.75 28.52
C GLY A 118 -26.61 6.98 27.02
N LEU A 119 -25.42 7.38 26.54
CA LEU A 119 -25.15 7.57 25.11
C LEU A 119 -25.23 6.25 24.36
N PHE A 120 -24.59 5.19 24.87
CA PHE A 120 -24.61 3.87 24.26
C PHE A 120 -26.04 3.37 24.06
N THR A 121 -26.89 3.45 25.08
CA THR A 121 -28.28 2.93 25.00
C THR A 121 -29.09 3.65 23.92
N ILE A 122 -28.97 4.97 23.81
CA ILE A 122 -29.67 5.76 22.79
C ILE A 122 -29.27 5.30 21.39
N PHE A 123 -27.96 5.24 21.10
CA PHE A 123 -27.49 4.90 19.76
C PHE A 123 -27.66 3.41 19.44
N TYR A 124 -27.41 2.53 20.41
CA TYR A 124 -27.49 1.08 20.23
C TYR A 124 -28.93 0.61 19.94
N THR A 125 -29.93 1.25 20.53
CA THR A 125 -31.35 0.97 20.25
C THR A 125 -31.89 1.64 18.98
N THR A 126 -31.01 2.25 18.16
CA THR A 126 -31.40 3.07 17.00
C THR A 126 -32.39 4.16 17.42
N VAL A 127 -32.03 4.94 18.45
CA VAL A 127 -32.85 6.01 19.04
C VAL A 127 -34.19 5.47 19.53
N PHE A 128 -34.14 4.42 20.35
CA PHE A 128 -35.29 3.76 20.99
C PHE A 128 -36.32 3.10 20.04
N THR A 129 -36.04 3.04 18.74
CA THR A 129 -36.92 2.37 17.77
C THR A 129 -36.86 0.84 17.87
N ASN A 130 -35.76 0.28 18.42
CA ASN A 130 -35.58 -1.14 18.66
C ASN A 130 -35.13 -1.44 20.11
N ALA A 131 -36.04 -1.25 21.08
CA ALA A 131 -35.75 -1.44 22.51
C ALA A 131 -35.46 -2.91 22.88
N SER A 132 -36.15 -3.88 22.26
CA SER A 132 -35.88 -5.32 22.44
C SER A 132 -34.50 -5.72 21.92
N GLY A 133 -34.00 -5.00 20.90
CA GLY A 133 -32.66 -5.09 20.35
C GLY A 133 -31.54 -4.82 21.36
N PHE A 134 -31.81 -4.12 22.47
CA PHE A 134 -30.78 -3.85 23.47
C PHE A 134 -30.24 -5.13 24.13
N PHE A 135 -31.13 -5.98 24.64
CA PHE A 135 -30.74 -7.21 25.33
C PHE A 135 -30.36 -8.33 24.34
N THR A 136 -31.14 -8.46 23.28
CA THR A 136 -30.91 -9.48 22.24
C THR A 136 -29.66 -9.16 21.42
N GLY A 137 -29.36 -7.88 21.19
CA GLY A 137 -28.14 -7.43 20.53
C GLY A 137 -26.88 -7.69 21.35
N ILE A 138 -26.88 -7.40 22.67
CA ILE A 138 -25.69 -7.61 23.53
C ILE A 138 -25.27 -9.09 23.54
N VAL A 139 -26.24 -10.00 23.59
CA VAL A 139 -25.97 -11.45 23.57
C VAL A 139 -25.77 -11.96 22.14
N GLY A 140 -26.56 -11.50 21.19
CA GLY A 140 -26.48 -11.89 19.78
C GLY A 140 -25.19 -11.44 19.11
N SER A 141 -24.62 -10.29 19.48
CA SER A 141 -23.33 -9.83 18.97
C SER A 141 -22.19 -10.74 19.41
N LEU A 142 -22.23 -11.24 20.66
CA LEU A 142 -21.23 -12.19 21.14
C LEU A 142 -21.49 -13.61 20.62
N GLY A 143 -22.75 -14.03 20.45
CA GLY A 143 -23.11 -15.29 19.80
C GLY A 143 -22.63 -15.33 18.35
N TYR A 144 -22.89 -14.26 17.59
CA TYR A 144 -22.33 -14.05 16.27
C TYR A 144 -20.80 -14.05 16.31
N TRP A 145 -20.17 -13.28 17.21
CA TRP A 145 -18.71 -13.27 17.36
C TRP A 145 -18.12 -14.66 17.67
N LEU A 146 -18.72 -15.43 18.58
CA LEU A 146 -18.29 -16.79 18.92
C LEU A 146 -18.46 -17.77 17.75
N VAL A 147 -19.53 -17.65 16.96
CA VAL A 147 -19.68 -18.42 15.72
C VAL A 147 -18.65 -18.00 14.69
N GLN A 148 -18.37 -16.70 14.54
CA GLN A 148 -17.32 -16.23 13.63
C GLN A 148 -15.92 -16.69 14.06
N GLN A 149 -15.66 -16.92 15.36
CA GLN A 149 -14.43 -17.58 15.82
C GLN A 149 -14.43 -19.10 15.60
N GLY A 150 -15.61 -19.74 15.60
CA GLY A 150 -15.78 -21.19 15.39
C GLY A 150 -15.82 -21.61 13.92
N VAL A 151 -16.24 -20.72 13.03
CA VAL A 151 -15.92 -20.82 11.60
C VAL A 151 -14.46 -20.39 11.51
N GLU A 152 -13.54 -21.31 11.21
CA GLU A 152 -12.10 -21.04 11.05
C GLU A 152 -11.81 -20.06 9.87
N ARG A 153 -12.33 -18.83 9.90
CA ARG A 153 -11.96 -17.75 8.96
C ARG A 153 -10.66 -17.05 9.39
N GLY A 154 -9.78 -17.83 10.01
CA GLY A 154 -8.40 -17.51 10.34
C GLY A 154 -7.47 -18.65 9.94
N SER A 155 -7.70 -19.27 8.78
CA SER A 155 -6.87 -20.36 8.22
C SER A 155 -5.40 -19.96 8.02
N GLN A 156 -5.06 -18.68 8.18
CA GLN A 156 -3.70 -18.18 8.13
C GLN A 156 -2.77 -19.00 9.02
N PRO A 157 -1.53 -19.28 8.61
CA PRO A 157 -0.57 -20.03 9.40
C PRO A 157 0.03 -19.22 10.56
N GLU A 158 0.64 -19.89 11.56
CA GLU A 158 1.23 -19.24 12.74
C GLU A 158 2.31 -18.21 12.39
N TYR A 159 3.00 -18.42 11.28
CA TYR A 159 4.06 -17.52 10.80
C TYR A 159 3.54 -16.35 9.95
N TYR A 160 2.22 -16.20 9.78
CA TYR A 160 1.62 -15.19 8.89
C TYR A 160 2.13 -13.76 9.16
N TYR A 161 2.09 -13.30 10.42
CA TYR A 161 2.53 -11.94 10.72
C TYR A 161 4.04 -11.75 10.57
N VAL A 162 4.82 -12.68 11.11
CA VAL A 162 6.28 -12.57 11.20
C VAL A 162 6.97 -12.78 9.85
N LEU A 163 6.46 -13.69 9.01
CA LEU A 163 7.08 -14.01 7.72
C LEU A 163 6.40 -13.33 6.53
N ILE A 164 5.13 -12.96 6.62
CA ILE A 164 4.38 -12.38 5.50
C ILE A 164 4.06 -10.91 5.75
N GLN A 165 3.19 -10.57 6.71
CA GLN A 165 2.71 -9.19 6.85
C GLN A 165 3.82 -8.18 7.19
N ILE A 166 4.56 -8.42 8.27
CA ILE A 166 5.57 -7.46 8.76
C ILE A 166 6.68 -7.25 7.72
N PRO A 167 7.28 -8.29 7.10
CA PRO A 167 8.32 -8.07 6.09
C PRO A 167 7.84 -7.37 4.81
N LEU A 168 6.58 -7.56 4.40
CA LEU A 168 6.06 -6.96 3.16
C LEU A 168 5.59 -5.52 3.32
N TYR A 169 5.02 -5.16 4.47
CA TYR A 169 4.38 -3.86 4.67
C TYR A 169 5.02 -3.01 5.77
N GLU A 170 5.48 -3.65 6.85
CA GLU A 170 5.98 -2.96 8.06
C GLU A 170 7.50 -3.10 8.23
N PHE A 171 8.24 -3.30 7.14
CA PHE A 171 9.69 -3.52 7.17
C PHE A 171 10.45 -2.32 7.77
N LEU A 172 10.02 -1.09 7.48
CA LEU A 172 10.68 0.11 8.00
C LEU A 172 10.48 0.24 9.53
N PRO A 173 9.24 0.17 10.07
CA PRO A 173 9.02 0.07 11.51
C PRO A 173 9.70 -1.13 12.16
N ALA A 174 9.77 -2.29 11.49
CA ALA A 174 10.44 -3.47 12.04
C ALA A 174 11.95 -3.26 12.19
N ILE A 175 12.62 -2.77 11.14
CA ILE A 175 14.05 -2.45 11.16
C ILE A 175 14.34 -1.34 12.18
N GLY A 176 13.52 -0.29 12.20
CA GLY A 176 13.64 0.81 13.16
C GLY A 176 13.44 0.37 14.61
N THR A 177 12.58 -0.62 14.86
CA THR A 177 12.39 -1.22 16.19
C THR A 177 13.62 -2.00 16.64
N LEU A 178 14.25 -2.78 15.75
CA LEU A 178 15.50 -3.48 16.08
C LEU A 178 16.62 -2.49 16.44
N LEU A 179 16.73 -1.40 15.69
CA LEU A 179 17.64 -0.29 16.00
C LEU A 179 17.30 0.35 17.35
N ALA A 180 16.02 0.61 17.61
CA ALA A 180 15.53 1.18 18.87
C ALA A 180 15.83 0.29 20.07
N ILE A 181 15.67 -1.02 19.95
CA ILE A 181 16.04 -1.97 21.01
C ILE A 181 17.53 -1.87 21.32
N GLY A 182 18.39 -1.85 20.30
CA GLY A 182 19.84 -1.72 20.48
C GLY A 182 20.24 -0.42 21.17
N LEU A 183 19.70 0.72 20.72
CA LEU A 183 19.97 2.04 21.31
C LEU A 183 19.36 2.19 22.71
N GLY A 184 18.16 1.65 22.93
CA GLY A 184 17.44 1.74 24.21
C GLY A 184 18.09 0.90 25.30
N VAL A 185 18.53 -0.32 24.99
CA VAL A 185 19.32 -1.15 25.93
C VAL A 185 20.61 -0.43 26.31
N LYS A 186 21.33 0.15 25.35
CA LYS A 186 22.53 0.94 25.64
C LYS A 186 22.22 2.09 26.60
N LYS A 187 21.17 2.87 26.32
CA LYS A 187 20.76 4.00 27.17
C LYS A 187 20.41 3.57 28.60
N LEU A 188 19.75 2.42 28.76
CA LEU A 188 19.43 1.86 30.09
C LEU A 188 20.68 1.36 30.84
N VAL A 189 21.67 0.81 30.13
CA VAL A 189 22.94 0.37 30.72
C VAL A 189 23.78 1.58 31.14
N ASP A 190 23.88 2.60 30.28
CA ASP A 190 24.64 3.82 30.56
C ASP A 190 24.06 4.59 31.77
N GLN A 191 22.73 4.56 31.96
CA GLN A 191 22.07 5.14 33.14
C GLN A 191 22.36 4.39 34.46
N ARG A 192 22.82 3.14 34.41
CA ARG A 192 23.12 2.32 35.60
C ARG A 192 24.60 2.32 35.99
N ALA A 193 25.47 2.97 35.21
CA ALA A 193 26.89 3.03 35.52
C ALA A 193 27.12 3.91 36.76
N PRO A 194 27.81 3.41 37.82
CA PRO A 194 28.10 4.23 39.00
C PRO A 194 29.02 5.40 38.63
N VAL A 195 28.68 6.59 39.14
CA VAL A 195 29.56 7.76 39.06
C VAL A 195 30.88 7.41 39.77
N PRO A 196 32.06 7.64 39.16
CA PRO A 196 33.33 7.41 39.84
C PRO A 196 33.41 8.27 41.11
N GLU A 197 33.78 7.65 42.23
CA GLU A 197 33.84 8.24 43.57
C GLU A 197 34.97 9.27 43.76
N ASP A 198 35.65 9.68 42.68
CA ASP A 198 36.82 10.54 42.70
C ASP A 198 36.57 11.86 41.97
N ALA A 199 35.69 12.68 42.53
CA ALA A 199 35.71 14.13 42.33
C ALA A 199 35.82 14.77 43.71
N SER A 200 37.07 14.86 44.17
CA SER A 200 37.49 15.62 45.33
C SER A 200 36.94 17.04 45.29
N GLU A 201 36.28 17.48 46.37
CA GLU A 201 36.29 18.88 46.79
C GLU A 201 36.07 18.96 48.30
N ASP A 202 37.20 18.90 49.01
CA ASP A 202 37.41 19.72 50.19
C ASP A 202 37.15 21.19 49.83
N GLN A 203 36.67 21.96 50.82
CA GLN A 203 36.37 23.39 50.83
C GLN A 203 34.93 23.76 50.42
N TYR A 204 34.02 23.81 51.41
CA TYR A 204 33.41 25.05 51.88
C TYR A 204 32.73 24.78 53.22
N GLU A 205 33.32 25.32 54.28
CA GLU A 205 32.79 25.36 55.63
C GLU A 205 31.80 26.53 55.72
N HIS A 206 30.48 26.27 55.75
CA HIS A 206 29.51 27.23 56.29
C HIS A 206 28.26 26.54 56.87
N GLN A 207 28.14 26.65 58.19
CA GLN A 207 26.96 26.75 59.06
C GLN A 207 25.68 25.94 58.79
N TYR A 208 25.34 25.15 59.81
CA TYR A 208 24.03 24.57 60.08
C TYR A 208 22.88 25.60 60.11
N GLU A 209 21.82 25.33 59.35
CA GLU A 209 20.43 25.56 59.73
C GLU A 209 19.55 24.42 59.12
N PRO A 210 18.63 23.80 59.86
CA PRO A 210 17.86 22.66 59.35
C PRO A 210 16.49 23.11 58.84
N GLN A 211 16.22 23.01 57.54
CA GLN A 211 14.87 22.80 57.03
C GLN A 211 14.86 22.33 55.56
N THR A 212 14.40 21.08 55.40
CA THR A 212 13.72 20.47 54.25
C THR A 212 13.51 21.32 53.00
N GLU A 213 14.29 21.04 51.98
CA GLU A 213 13.86 20.98 50.58
C GLU A 213 14.86 20.06 49.84
N LEU A 214 14.41 18.90 49.37
CA LEU A 214 15.18 18.08 48.44
C LEU A 214 15.46 18.94 47.19
N PRO A 215 16.68 18.95 46.62
CA PRO A 215 16.95 19.72 45.42
C PRO A 215 16.03 19.25 44.30
N VAL A 216 15.19 20.16 43.78
CA VAL A 216 14.24 19.90 42.68
C VAL A 216 14.95 19.27 41.47
N GLU A 217 16.24 19.56 41.27
CA GLU A 217 17.07 18.95 40.21
C GLU A 217 17.31 17.44 40.34
N GLU A 218 17.36 16.86 41.55
CA GLU A 218 17.56 15.42 41.73
C GLU A 218 16.24 14.64 41.53
N ALA A 219 15.13 15.20 42.02
CA ALA A 219 13.79 14.62 41.82
C ALA A 219 13.35 14.66 40.33
N ASP A 220 13.72 15.71 39.59
CA ASP A 220 13.47 15.79 38.15
C ASP A 220 14.34 14.81 37.35
N ARG A 221 15.57 14.52 37.78
CA ARG A 221 16.42 13.50 37.13
C ARG A 221 15.94 12.06 37.39
N GLU A 222 15.46 11.76 38.59
CA GLU A 222 14.82 10.45 38.88
C GLU A 222 13.49 10.28 38.14
N SER A 223 12.65 11.32 38.03
CA SER A 223 11.37 11.22 37.32
C SER A 223 11.51 11.09 35.79
N VAL A 224 12.50 11.76 35.18
CA VAL A 224 12.78 11.68 33.74
C VAL A 224 13.47 10.36 33.36
N SER A 225 14.36 9.82 34.21
CA SER A 225 14.98 8.51 33.98
C SER A 225 13.98 7.35 34.13
N SER A 226 13.06 7.45 35.10
CA SER A 226 11.89 6.57 35.27
C SER A 226 10.98 6.55 34.03
N SER A 227 10.78 7.70 33.38
CA SER A 227 9.87 7.85 32.25
C SER A 227 10.35 7.13 30.98
N PHE A 228 11.66 7.16 30.67
CA PHE A 228 12.19 6.44 29.50
C PHE A 228 12.17 4.93 29.70
N GLY A 229 12.57 4.44 30.89
CA GLY A 229 12.49 3.02 31.21
C GLY A 229 11.07 2.47 31.09
N THR A 230 10.08 3.25 31.53
CA THR A 230 8.67 2.93 31.39
C THR A 230 8.21 2.92 29.93
N PHE A 231 8.53 3.96 29.15
CA PHE A 231 8.22 4.04 27.72
C PHE A 231 8.81 2.85 26.96
N PHE A 232 10.13 2.63 27.10
CA PHE A 232 10.86 1.60 26.39
C PHE A 232 10.40 0.20 26.79
N GLY A 233 10.19 -0.03 28.09
CA GLY A 233 9.66 -1.30 28.60
C GLY A 233 8.25 -1.59 28.07
N LEU A 234 7.36 -0.60 28.12
CA LEU A 234 5.98 -0.73 27.64
C LEU A 234 5.91 -0.98 26.14
N THR A 235 6.58 -0.18 25.32
CA THR A 235 6.54 -0.34 23.85
C THR A 235 7.19 -1.64 23.42
N THR A 236 8.31 -2.04 24.04
CA THR A 236 8.96 -3.33 23.78
C THR A 236 8.03 -4.48 24.14
N TRP A 237 7.44 -4.47 25.34
CA TRP A 237 6.45 -5.46 25.75
C TRP A 237 5.26 -5.47 24.79
N TRP A 238 4.77 -4.31 24.37
CA TRP A 238 3.62 -4.20 23.46
C TRP A 238 3.94 -4.81 22.09
N VAL A 239 5.10 -4.53 21.48
CA VAL A 239 5.51 -5.18 20.22
C VAL A 239 5.46 -6.70 20.34
N PHE A 240 6.15 -7.25 21.35
CA PHE A 240 6.28 -8.70 21.48
C PHE A 240 4.97 -9.38 21.89
N SER A 241 4.23 -8.78 22.83
CA SER A 241 2.95 -9.31 23.29
C SER A 241 1.89 -9.26 22.19
N SER A 242 1.81 -8.19 21.39
CA SER A 242 0.92 -8.12 20.23
C SER A 242 1.24 -9.21 19.22
N ILE A 243 2.52 -9.35 18.82
CA ILE A 243 2.92 -10.39 17.86
C ILE A 243 2.56 -11.78 18.40
N LEU A 244 2.88 -12.07 19.65
CA LEU A 244 2.59 -13.37 20.27
C LEU A 244 1.08 -13.62 20.39
N ALA A 245 0.33 -12.65 20.93
CA ALA A 245 -1.10 -12.77 21.18
C ALA A 245 -1.87 -12.99 19.87
N PHE A 246 -1.60 -12.20 18.83
CA PHE A 246 -2.28 -12.35 17.54
C PHE A 246 -1.76 -13.55 16.74
N THR A 247 -0.53 -14.00 16.97
CA THR A 247 -0.05 -15.27 16.42
C THR A 247 -0.76 -16.45 17.06
N ILE A 248 -1.01 -16.44 18.36
CA ILE A 248 -1.71 -17.54 19.06
C ILE A 248 -3.23 -17.48 18.84
N ALA A 249 -3.80 -16.27 18.70
CA ALA A 249 -5.21 -16.09 18.42
C ALA A 249 -5.61 -16.80 17.11
N GLY A 250 -6.80 -17.40 17.12
CA GLY A 250 -7.31 -18.16 15.97
C GLY A 250 -7.68 -17.26 14.78
N GLU A 251 -8.20 -16.06 15.03
CA GLU A 251 -8.55 -15.09 14.00
C GLU A 251 -7.35 -14.21 13.64
N ARG A 252 -6.66 -14.56 12.55
CA ARG A 252 -5.50 -13.83 12.01
C ARG A 252 -5.94 -13.02 10.79
N MET A 253 -5.99 -11.70 10.95
CA MET A 253 -6.46 -10.76 9.93
C MET A 253 -5.42 -9.67 9.64
N PRO A 254 -5.32 -9.19 8.37
CA PRO A 254 -4.35 -8.18 7.99
C PRO A 254 -4.40 -6.89 8.82
N TRP A 255 -5.60 -6.41 9.18
CA TRP A 255 -5.75 -5.14 9.92
C TRP A 255 -5.25 -5.21 11.36
N LEU A 256 -5.14 -6.40 11.95
CA LEU A 256 -4.53 -6.56 13.28
C LEU A 256 -3.04 -6.21 13.28
N THR A 257 -2.40 -6.16 12.09
CA THR A 257 -1.04 -5.64 11.90
C THR A 257 -0.90 -4.23 12.47
N TYR A 258 -1.96 -3.42 12.47
CA TYR A 258 -1.95 -2.09 13.11
C TYR A 258 -1.52 -2.13 14.58
N HIS A 259 -2.03 -3.10 15.36
CA HIS A 259 -1.70 -3.25 16.78
C HIS A 259 -0.26 -3.70 17.04
N MET A 260 0.39 -4.28 16.03
CA MET A 260 1.82 -4.61 16.05
C MET A 260 2.67 -3.44 15.56
N ALA A 261 2.24 -2.79 14.47
CA ALA A 261 2.95 -1.70 13.81
C ALA A 261 3.02 -0.44 14.67
N TRP A 262 1.96 -0.11 15.41
CA TRP A 262 1.90 1.11 16.21
C TRP A 262 3.07 1.28 17.21
N PRO A 263 3.32 0.33 18.14
CA PRO A 263 4.46 0.43 19.02
C PRO A 263 5.81 0.36 18.28
N MET A 264 5.88 -0.35 17.14
CA MET A 264 7.07 -0.37 16.29
C MET A 264 7.39 0.99 15.67
N ILE A 265 6.36 1.74 15.23
CA ILE A 265 6.49 3.09 14.69
C ILE A 265 7.00 4.05 15.76
N LEU A 266 6.46 3.99 16.99
CA LEU A 266 6.92 4.84 18.10
C LEU A 266 8.40 4.57 18.45
N MET A 267 8.78 3.29 18.53
CA MET A 267 10.16 2.87 18.76
C MET A 267 11.10 3.34 17.64
N SER A 268 10.68 3.16 16.39
CA SER A 268 11.43 3.57 15.20
C SER A 268 11.60 5.09 15.15
N GLY A 269 10.54 5.84 15.41
CA GLY A 269 10.56 7.30 15.46
C GLY A 269 11.53 7.82 16.52
N TRP A 270 11.54 7.21 17.72
CA TRP A 270 12.52 7.53 18.75
C TRP A 270 13.96 7.26 18.29
N ALA A 271 14.24 6.08 17.73
CA ALA A 271 15.58 5.70 17.30
C ALA A 271 16.11 6.56 16.13
N ILE A 272 15.25 6.82 15.14
CA ILE A 272 15.57 7.69 14.00
C ILE A 272 15.79 9.12 14.49
N GLY A 273 14.98 9.60 15.44
CA GLY A 273 15.15 10.91 16.07
C GLY A 273 16.54 11.08 16.70
N GLN A 274 17.03 10.09 17.44
CA GLN A 274 18.39 10.11 18.00
C GLN A 274 19.48 10.24 16.92
N ILE A 275 19.30 9.58 15.77
CA ILE A 275 20.23 9.70 14.64
C ILE A 275 20.13 11.09 14.01
N ILE A 276 18.93 11.64 13.85
CA ILE A 276 18.72 13.00 13.32
C ILE A 276 19.40 14.03 14.22
N ASP A 277 19.25 13.93 15.54
CA ASP A 277 19.87 14.85 16.48
C ASP A 277 21.41 14.79 16.41
N ASP A 278 21.99 13.58 16.38
CA ASP A 278 23.45 13.38 16.24
C ASP A 278 23.98 13.92 14.91
N VAL A 279 23.25 13.67 13.81
CA VAL A 279 23.59 14.20 12.48
C VAL A 279 23.52 15.72 12.47
N THR A 280 22.43 16.31 12.98
CA THR A 280 22.21 17.77 12.99
C THR A 280 23.29 18.48 13.79
N ALA A 281 23.66 17.96 14.96
CA ALA A 281 24.72 18.52 15.81
C ALA A 281 26.11 18.53 15.14
N ARG A 282 26.35 17.63 14.19
CA ARG A 282 27.61 17.53 13.44
C ARG A 282 27.58 18.36 12.16
N LEU A 283 26.43 18.42 11.48
CA LEU A 283 26.23 19.20 10.26
C LEU A 283 26.51 20.69 10.44
N VAL A 284 26.23 21.26 11.63
CA VAL A 284 26.52 22.68 11.93
C VAL A 284 28.01 23.03 11.76
N ARG A 285 28.91 22.05 11.91
CA ARG A 285 30.36 22.24 11.82
C ARG A 285 30.90 22.04 10.40
N GLU A 286 30.07 21.54 9.48
CA GLU A 286 30.46 21.22 8.12
C GLU A 286 30.05 22.32 7.13
N LYS A 287 30.78 22.44 6.02
CA LYS A 287 30.40 23.36 4.94
C LYS A 287 29.17 22.81 4.20
N PRO A 288 28.13 23.62 3.94
CA PRO A 288 26.88 23.14 3.34
C PRO A 288 27.07 22.49 1.96
N GLN A 289 27.98 23.02 1.14
CA GLN A 289 28.30 22.44 -0.18
C GLN A 289 28.88 21.03 -0.07
N LYS A 290 29.75 20.79 0.92
CA LYS A 290 30.37 19.48 1.18
C LYS A 290 29.30 18.47 1.61
N VAL A 291 28.39 18.90 2.47
CA VAL A 291 27.25 18.09 2.95
C VAL A 291 26.34 17.67 1.81
N TRP A 292 25.87 18.62 0.99
CA TRP A 292 24.97 18.33 -0.13
C TRP A 292 25.62 17.38 -1.14
N LEU A 293 26.88 17.64 -1.50
CA LEU A 293 27.60 16.76 -2.42
C LEU A 293 27.82 15.36 -1.82
N ALA A 294 28.10 15.27 -0.52
CA ALA A 294 28.22 13.98 0.17
C ALA A 294 26.89 13.22 0.17
N ILE A 295 25.76 13.86 0.46
CA ILE A 295 24.42 13.24 0.44
C ILE A 295 24.09 12.72 -0.96
N LEU A 296 24.27 13.55 -2.00
CA LEU A 296 24.00 13.14 -3.38
C LEU A 296 24.90 11.96 -3.79
N THR A 297 26.19 12.03 -3.47
CA THR A 297 27.13 10.94 -3.78
C THR A 297 26.79 9.67 -3.01
N LEU A 298 26.34 9.80 -1.76
CA LEU A 298 25.92 8.68 -0.91
C LEU A 298 24.68 7.99 -1.43
N ILE A 299 23.68 8.75 -1.89
CA ILE A 299 22.48 8.20 -2.55
C ILE A 299 22.88 7.41 -3.80
N VAL A 300 23.72 7.99 -4.66
CA VAL A 300 24.21 7.32 -5.87
C VAL A 300 25.00 6.05 -5.50
N PHE A 301 25.88 6.13 -4.50
CA PHE A 301 26.67 5.00 -4.03
C PHE A 301 25.81 3.87 -3.48
N VAL A 302 24.79 4.18 -2.67
CA VAL A 302 23.86 3.20 -2.10
C VAL A 302 23.03 2.54 -3.20
N ILE A 303 22.47 3.31 -4.13
CA ILE A 303 21.66 2.77 -5.24
C ILE A 303 22.53 1.89 -6.16
N ALA A 304 23.73 2.37 -6.52
CA ALA A 304 24.66 1.61 -7.35
C ALA A 304 25.11 0.32 -6.65
N GLY A 305 25.50 0.41 -5.38
CA GLY A 305 25.88 -0.75 -4.56
C GLY A 305 24.73 -1.75 -4.39
N PHE A 306 23.51 -1.27 -4.21
CA PHE A 306 22.32 -2.11 -4.17
C PHE A 306 22.11 -2.87 -5.50
N ASN A 307 22.29 -2.21 -6.65
CA ASN A 307 22.17 -2.85 -7.96
C ASN A 307 23.29 -3.87 -8.23
N VAL A 308 24.53 -3.58 -7.80
CA VAL A 308 25.63 -4.56 -7.83
C VAL A 308 25.25 -5.80 -7.02
N TRP A 309 24.77 -5.61 -5.80
CA TRP A 309 24.32 -6.69 -4.93
C TRP A 309 23.17 -7.48 -5.59
N ARG A 310 22.14 -6.80 -6.10
CA ARG A 310 21.02 -7.45 -6.80
C ARG A 310 21.50 -8.31 -7.97
N SER A 311 22.44 -7.81 -8.78
CA SER A 311 22.96 -8.57 -9.93
C SER A 311 23.77 -9.80 -9.50
N LEU A 312 24.57 -9.71 -8.43
CA LEU A 312 25.32 -10.85 -7.91
C LEU A 312 24.44 -11.99 -7.39
N PHE A 313 23.27 -11.66 -6.82
CA PHE A 313 22.38 -12.62 -6.17
C PHE A 313 21.10 -12.94 -6.94
N GLY A 314 20.90 -12.34 -8.12
CA GLY A 314 19.72 -12.51 -8.99
C GLY A 314 19.69 -13.85 -9.73
N ALA A 315 18.65 -14.08 -10.54
CA ALA A 315 18.47 -15.35 -11.24
C ALA A 315 19.59 -15.68 -12.22
N THR A 316 20.20 -14.66 -12.81
CA THR A 316 21.36 -14.77 -13.71
C THR A 316 22.51 -13.93 -13.17
N PRO A 317 23.46 -14.55 -12.44
CA PRO A 317 24.66 -13.84 -12.01
C PRO A 317 25.47 -13.31 -13.20
N PRO A 318 26.37 -12.34 -13.00
CA PRO A 318 27.25 -11.86 -14.07
C PRO A 318 28.28 -12.93 -14.48
N PHE A 319 28.86 -12.75 -15.67
CA PHE A 319 29.95 -13.57 -16.24
C PHE A 319 29.61 -15.06 -16.47
N GLN A 320 28.35 -15.38 -16.76
CA GLN A 320 27.89 -16.76 -16.97
C GLN A 320 28.05 -17.28 -18.41
N GLY A 321 28.34 -16.40 -19.37
CA GLY A 321 28.56 -16.78 -20.77
C GLY A 321 28.24 -15.67 -21.76
N SER A 322 28.00 -16.04 -23.02
CA SER A 322 27.86 -15.12 -24.16
C SER A 322 26.43 -15.04 -24.74
N GLU A 323 25.44 -15.66 -24.10
CA GLU A 323 24.04 -15.48 -24.49
C GLU A 323 23.55 -14.06 -24.15
N LEU A 324 22.55 -13.55 -24.88
CA LEU A 324 22.07 -12.18 -24.73
C LEU A 324 21.66 -11.86 -23.28
N THR A 325 20.93 -12.77 -22.62
CA THR A 325 20.49 -12.61 -21.22
C THR A 325 21.67 -12.59 -20.25
N GLN A 326 22.70 -13.40 -20.48
CA GLN A 326 23.92 -13.47 -19.67
C GLN A 326 24.81 -12.23 -19.86
N LEU A 327 24.88 -11.72 -21.09
CA LEU A 327 25.57 -10.47 -21.41
C LEU A 327 24.85 -9.27 -20.79
N GLN A 328 23.51 -9.23 -20.84
CA GLN A 328 22.70 -8.23 -20.16
C GLN A 328 22.92 -8.25 -18.65
N ALA A 329 22.93 -9.42 -18.02
CA ALA A 329 23.24 -9.56 -16.59
C ALA A 329 24.64 -9.04 -16.25
N THR A 330 25.63 -9.34 -17.10
CA THR A 330 27.00 -8.85 -16.93
C THR A 330 27.10 -7.33 -17.07
N ALA A 331 26.40 -6.74 -18.04
CA ALA A 331 26.33 -5.29 -18.20
C ALA A 331 25.61 -4.62 -17.01
N ALA A 332 24.50 -5.22 -16.54
CA ALA A 332 23.75 -4.78 -15.37
C ALA A 332 24.56 -4.84 -14.06
N PHE A 333 25.63 -5.65 -14.02
CA PHE A 333 26.61 -5.65 -12.94
C PHE A 333 27.69 -4.58 -13.12
N LEU A 334 28.33 -4.52 -14.29
CA LEU A 334 29.52 -3.70 -14.53
C LEU A 334 29.24 -2.20 -14.44
N PHE A 335 28.12 -1.73 -15.01
CA PHE A 335 27.77 -0.30 -15.00
C PHE A 335 27.56 0.21 -13.56
N PRO A 336 26.69 -0.40 -12.73
CA PRO A 336 26.57 -0.04 -11.32
C PRO A 336 27.87 -0.21 -10.53
N LEU A 337 28.70 -1.20 -10.84
CA LEU A 337 29.99 -1.37 -10.16
C LEU A 337 30.92 -0.19 -10.39
N VAL A 338 31.07 0.26 -11.64
CA VAL A 338 31.89 1.45 -11.96
C VAL A 338 31.35 2.69 -11.26
N ILE A 339 30.03 2.90 -11.29
CA ILE A 339 29.39 4.03 -10.60
C ILE A 339 29.63 3.95 -9.08
N ALA A 340 29.50 2.78 -8.47
CA ALA A 340 29.75 2.57 -7.05
C ALA A 340 31.23 2.85 -6.69
N ILE A 341 32.18 2.43 -7.53
CA ILE A 341 33.61 2.71 -7.31
C ILE A 341 33.88 4.22 -7.39
N LEU A 342 33.37 4.90 -8.42
CA LEU A 342 33.56 6.34 -8.60
C LEU A 342 32.90 7.15 -7.48
N ALA A 343 31.67 6.81 -7.11
CA ALA A 343 30.96 7.44 -6.01
C ALA A 343 31.65 7.17 -4.67
N GLY A 344 32.14 5.95 -4.44
CA GLY A 344 32.91 5.57 -3.26
C GLY A 344 34.25 6.33 -3.17
N ALA A 345 34.96 6.50 -4.28
CA ALA A 345 36.18 7.28 -4.35
C ALA A 345 35.93 8.77 -4.06
N LEU A 346 34.84 9.32 -4.59
CA LEU A 346 34.41 10.69 -4.30
C LEU A 346 34.02 10.85 -2.83
N LEU A 347 33.27 9.90 -2.24
CA LEU A 347 32.97 9.90 -0.81
C LEU A 347 34.23 9.84 0.04
N ALA A 348 35.20 9.00 -0.32
CA ALA A 348 36.48 8.91 0.38
C ALA A 348 37.26 10.23 0.29
N TYR A 349 37.25 10.89 -0.87
CA TYR A 349 37.85 12.21 -1.04
C TYR A 349 37.16 13.27 -0.18
N LEU A 350 35.83 13.30 -0.18
CA LEU A 350 35.05 14.23 0.62
C LEU A 350 35.23 13.97 2.13
N MET A 351 35.37 12.71 2.54
CA MET A 351 35.36 12.29 3.95
C MET A 351 36.74 11.92 4.49
N ARG A 352 37.81 12.36 3.82
CA ARG A 352 39.20 12.10 4.21
C ARG A 352 39.54 12.53 5.65
N ASP A 353 38.80 13.51 6.17
CA ASP A 353 38.98 14.07 7.52
C ASP A 353 38.28 13.22 8.61
N ASP A 354 37.49 12.22 8.22
CA ASP A 354 36.78 11.29 9.11
C ASP A 354 36.79 9.85 8.56
N LEU A 355 37.97 9.24 8.56
CA LEU A 355 38.17 7.86 8.12
C LEU A 355 37.40 6.84 8.99
N ALA A 356 37.10 7.18 10.25
CA ALA A 356 36.33 6.31 11.14
C ALA A 356 34.89 6.17 10.64
N SER A 357 34.21 7.27 10.31
CA SER A 357 32.86 7.22 9.74
C SER A 357 32.82 6.53 8.37
N LEU A 358 33.83 6.76 7.52
CA LEU A 358 33.95 6.07 6.23
C LEU A 358 34.12 4.54 6.41
N GLY A 359 34.97 4.13 7.37
CA GLY A 359 35.15 2.73 7.74
C GLY A 359 33.87 2.09 8.26
N ILE A 360 33.10 2.79 9.09
CA ILE A 360 31.80 2.32 9.58
C ILE A 360 30.83 2.08 8.42
N VAL A 361 30.72 3.02 7.47
CA VAL A 361 29.86 2.85 6.28
C VAL A 361 30.26 1.63 5.47
N PHE A 362 31.55 1.45 5.19
CA PHE A 362 32.04 0.31 4.44
C PHE A 362 31.76 -1.03 5.15
N LEU A 363 32.01 -1.11 6.46
CA LEU A 363 31.73 -2.30 7.24
C LEU A 363 30.23 -2.58 7.36
N MET A 364 29.36 -1.57 7.42
CA MET A 364 27.91 -1.77 7.39
C MET A 364 27.47 -2.44 6.08
N ILE A 365 28.02 -2.02 4.95
CA ILE A 365 27.74 -2.63 3.64
C ILE A 365 28.21 -4.08 3.62
N ILE A 366 29.45 -4.35 4.06
CA ILE A 366 29.97 -5.73 4.13
C ILE A 366 29.11 -6.58 5.07
N ALA A 367 28.69 -6.03 6.21
CA ALA A 367 27.84 -6.75 7.15
C ALA A 367 26.50 -7.13 6.52
N ILE A 368 25.84 -6.23 5.78
CA ILE A 368 24.57 -6.51 5.09
C ILE A 368 24.75 -7.62 4.04
N ILE A 369 25.78 -7.50 3.18
CA ILE A 369 26.05 -8.48 2.11
C ILE A 369 26.41 -9.84 2.71
N SER A 370 27.27 -9.85 3.73
CA SER A 370 27.73 -11.08 4.38
C SER A 370 26.61 -11.74 5.18
N PHE A 371 25.70 -10.97 5.77
CA PHE A 371 24.52 -11.50 6.44
C PHE A 371 23.61 -12.26 5.47
N GLY A 372 23.22 -11.62 4.36
CA GLY A 372 22.39 -12.27 3.33
C GLY A 372 23.08 -13.50 2.73
N SER A 373 24.38 -13.39 2.44
CA SER A 373 25.18 -14.51 1.96
C SER A 373 25.26 -15.67 2.96
N SER A 374 25.37 -15.38 4.26
CA SER A 374 25.41 -16.40 5.31
C SER A 374 24.10 -17.19 5.37
N ILE A 375 22.95 -16.51 5.24
CA ILE A 375 21.63 -17.15 5.18
C ILE A 375 21.55 -18.10 3.98
N ILE A 376 21.94 -17.64 2.79
CA ILE A 376 21.88 -18.44 1.55
C ILE A 376 22.78 -19.67 1.67
N ASN A 377 24.06 -19.47 2.02
CA ASN A 377 25.03 -20.57 2.14
C ASN A 377 24.64 -21.56 3.25
N GLY A 378 24.10 -21.07 4.37
CA GLY A 378 23.60 -21.92 5.46
C GLY A 378 22.39 -22.76 5.03
N ALA A 379 21.46 -22.19 4.26
CA ALA A 379 20.32 -22.92 3.70
C ALA A 379 20.76 -23.96 2.66
N SER A 380 21.71 -23.63 1.77
CA SER A 380 22.29 -24.57 0.81
C SER A 380 22.93 -25.76 1.51
N LEU A 381 23.68 -25.51 2.58
CA LEU A 381 24.29 -26.56 3.40
C LEU A 381 23.24 -27.47 4.05
N LEU A 382 22.13 -26.91 4.55
CA LEU A 382 21.02 -27.69 5.11
C LEU A 382 20.32 -28.55 4.05
N MET A 383 20.13 -28.04 2.83
CA MET A 383 19.57 -28.81 1.71
C MET A 383 20.48 -29.95 1.28
N LEU A 384 21.76 -29.67 1.07
CA LEU A 384 22.77 -30.67 0.71
C LEU A 384 22.83 -31.79 1.75
N ARG A 385 22.80 -31.45 3.04
CA ARG A 385 22.82 -32.45 4.12
C ARG A 385 21.56 -33.33 4.14
N SER A 386 20.42 -32.83 3.67
CA SER A 386 19.18 -33.61 3.56
C SER A 386 19.10 -34.46 2.30
N ALA A 387 19.96 -34.25 1.30
CA ALA A 387 19.97 -35.02 0.06
C ALA A 387 20.64 -36.39 0.26
N ALA A 388 20.00 -37.46 -0.21
CA ALA A 388 20.57 -38.80 -0.19
C ALA A 388 21.79 -38.87 -1.13
N GLY A 389 22.96 -39.24 -0.62
CA GLY A 389 24.18 -39.38 -1.41
C GLY A 389 25.01 -38.10 -1.59
N ALA A 390 24.85 -37.10 -0.71
CA ALA A 390 25.66 -35.88 -0.76
C ALA A 390 27.17 -36.17 -0.65
N ASP A 391 27.94 -35.73 -1.64
CA ASP A 391 29.39 -35.88 -1.69
C ASP A 391 30.08 -35.05 -0.60
N GLN A 392 31.10 -35.65 0.02
CA GLN A 392 31.86 -35.05 1.13
C GLN A 392 32.66 -33.83 0.69
N ALA A 393 33.12 -33.76 -0.57
CA ALA A 393 33.81 -32.59 -1.09
C ALA A 393 32.85 -31.39 -1.30
N SER A 394 31.64 -31.67 -1.79
CA SER A 394 30.58 -30.66 -1.91
C SER A 394 30.14 -30.09 -0.56
N LEU A 395 30.02 -30.95 0.46
CA LEU A 395 29.70 -30.53 1.83
C LEU A 395 30.82 -29.68 2.45
N SER A 396 32.08 -30.07 2.29
CA SER A 396 33.21 -29.31 2.85
C SER A 396 33.38 -27.94 2.19
N ALA A 397 33.17 -27.85 0.87
CA ALA A 397 33.18 -26.58 0.14
C ALA A 397 32.11 -25.60 0.65
N ASN A 398 30.86 -26.08 0.82
CA ASN A 398 29.76 -25.24 1.35
C ASN A 398 30.00 -24.83 2.81
N TRP A 399 30.58 -25.70 3.64
CA TRP A 399 30.98 -25.36 5.00
C TRP A 399 32.03 -24.25 5.04
N LEU A 400 33.03 -24.31 4.16
CA LEU A 400 34.06 -23.28 4.06
C LEU A 400 33.48 -21.94 3.59
N GLN A 401 32.59 -21.96 2.58
CA GLN A 401 31.91 -20.76 2.11
C GLN A 401 31.03 -20.13 3.20
N PHE A 402 30.20 -20.94 3.87
CA PHE A 402 29.37 -20.50 4.99
C PHE A 402 30.22 -19.92 6.13
N GLY A 403 31.29 -20.63 6.53
CA GLY A 403 32.20 -20.20 7.57
C GLY A 403 32.93 -18.89 7.24
N ALA A 404 33.46 -18.75 6.03
CA ALA A 404 34.16 -17.55 5.58
C ALA A 404 33.24 -16.32 5.60
N VAL A 405 32.02 -16.46 5.09
CA VAL A 405 31.02 -15.38 5.06
C VAL A 405 30.54 -15.04 6.47
N LEU A 406 30.36 -16.03 7.35
CA LEU A 406 29.99 -15.79 8.75
C LEU A 406 31.09 -15.05 9.52
N VAL A 407 32.36 -15.40 9.30
CA VAL A 407 33.51 -14.68 9.85
C VAL A 407 33.56 -13.25 9.33
N ALA A 408 33.32 -13.02 8.04
CA ALA A 408 33.25 -11.67 7.47
C ALA A 408 32.12 -10.84 8.10
N PHE A 409 30.95 -11.45 8.33
CA PHE A 409 29.82 -10.79 9.02
C PHE A 409 30.17 -10.41 10.45
N ILE A 410 30.64 -11.35 11.27
CA ILE A 410 31.01 -11.12 12.68
C ILE A 410 32.17 -10.11 12.77
N GLY A 411 33.19 -10.25 11.93
CA GLY A 411 34.32 -9.33 11.87
C GLY A 411 33.89 -7.91 11.52
N SER A 412 32.91 -7.75 10.62
CA SER A 412 32.35 -6.44 10.29
C SER A 412 31.58 -5.83 11.45
N LEU A 413 30.78 -6.61 12.19
CA LEU A 413 30.08 -6.13 13.40
C LEU A 413 31.06 -5.69 14.48
N ILE A 414 32.11 -6.48 14.74
CA ILE A 414 33.16 -6.14 15.70
C ILE A 414 33.87 -4.86 15.25
N GLY A 415 34.24 -4.75 13.97
CA GLY A 415 34.88 -3.56 13.43
C GLY A 415 33.99 -2.32 13.55
N ILE A 416 32.69 -2.43 13.29
CA ILE A 416 31.72 -1.35 13.50
C ILE A 416 31.73 -0.93 14.97
N ILE A 417 31.62 -1.86 15.92
CA ILE A 417 31.61 -1.57 17.36
C ILE A 417 32.90 -0.88 17.80
N LEU A 418 34.06 -1.34 17.31
CA LEU A 418 35.36 -0.75 17.63
C LEU A 418 35.49 0.67 17.07
N LEU A 419 35.14 0.88 15.79
CA LEU A 419 35.17 2.20 15.17
C LEU A 419 34.13 3.15 15.77
N TRP A 420 32.99 2.65 16.26
CA TRP A 420 31.95 3.46 16.90
C TRP A 420 32.44 4.16 18.16
N ARG A 421 33.47 3.60 18.83
CA ARG A 421 34.10 4.18 20.03
C ARG A 421 35.05 5.33 19.70
N LEU A 422 35.47 5.48 18.45
CA LEU A 422 36.34 6.57 18.04
C LEU A 422 35.54 7.88 17.92
N PRO A 423 36.18 9.03 18.23
CA PRO A 423 35.56 10.33 18.01
C PRO A 423 35.29 10.50 16.51
N ARG A 424 34.06 10.88 16.19
CA ARG A 424 33.60 11.07 14.81
C ARG A 424 33.39 12.56 14.57
N THR A 425 34.06 13.10 13.56
CA THR A 425 34.04 14.53 13.22
C THR A 425 33.00 14.87 12.16
N SER A 426 32.58 13.89 11.35
CA SER A 426 31.57 14.03 10.29
C SER A 426 30.23 13.41 10.65
N ALA A 427 29.20 13.82 9.91
CA ALA A 427 27.86 13.23 9.96
C ALA A 427 27.70 11.97 9.08
N LEU A 428 28.74 11.51 8.37
CA LEU A 428 28.62 10.54 7.27
C LEU A 428 27.91 9.24 7.63
N ALA A 429 28.28 8.59 8.74
CA ALA A 429 27.66 7.32 9.14
C ALA A 429 26.16 7.49 9.44
N GLY A 430 25.78 8.59 10.09
CA GLY A 430 24.38 8.94 10.34
C GLY A 430 23.64 9.29 9.05
N LEU A 431 24.26 10.05 8.15
CA LEU A 431 23.72 10.35 6.82
C LEU A 431 23.50 9.08 5.99
N PHE A 432 24.38 8.08 6.08
CA PHE A 432 24.18 6.77 5.44
C PHE A 432 22.95 6.06 6.01
N SER A 433 22.82 5.99 7.34
CA SER A 433 21.64 5.40 7.98
C SER A 433 20.34 6.13 7.57
N LEU A 434 20.35 7.47 7.57
CA LEU A 434 19.21 8.27 7.12
C LEU A 434 18.92 8.13 5.63
N THR A 435 19.94 7.90 4.80
CA THR A 435 19.75 7.62 3.37
C THR A 435 19.04 6.29 3.16
N ILE A 436 19.44 5.23 3.87
CA ILE A 436 18.74 3.93 3.81
C ILE A 436 17.29 4.08 4.31
N VAL A 437 17.08 4.74 5.45
CA VAL A 437 15.73 5.02 5.98
C VAL A 437 14.90 5.83 4.98
N GLY A 438 15.49 6.85 4.35
CA GLY A 438 14.82 7.68 3.35
C GLY A 438 14.40 6.89 2.10
N LEU A 439 15.27 6.00 1.60
CA LEU A 439 14.93 5.13 0.47
C LEU A 439 13.81 4.14 0.83
N LEU A 440 13.86 3.55 2.03
CA LEU A 440 12.79 2.68 2.51
C LEU A 440 11.48 3.44 2.72
N PHE A 441 11.53 4.67 3.22
CA PHE A 441 10.36 5.54 3.34
C PHE A 441 9.74 5.85 1.98
N VAL A 442 10.55 6.20 0.97
CA VAL A 442 10.07 6.40 -0.41
C VAL A 442 9.42 5.12 -0.94
N GLN A 443 10.00 3.95 -0.67
CA GLN A 443 9.40 2.67 -1.07
C GLN A 443 8.08 2.39 -0.33
N THR A 444 7.98 2.70 0.97
CA THR A 444 6.72 2.60 1.73
C THR A 444 5.66 3.51 1.12
N VAL A 445 5.96 4.80 0.89
CA VAL A 445 5.03 5.75 0.27
C VAL A 445 4.60 5.28 -1.13
N ARG A 446 5.55 4.87 -1.97
CA ARG A 446 5.25 4.35 -3.32
C ARG A 446 4.33 3.14 -3.25
N THR A 447 4.59 2.21 -2.34
CA THR A 447 3.77 1.01 -2.14
C THR A 447 2.35 1.37 -1.71
N SER A 448 2.22 2.25 -0.70
CA SER A 448 0.91 2.69 -0.21
C SER A 448 0.10 3.42 -1.28
N VAL A 449 0.73 4.31 -2.05
CA VAL A 449 0.06 5.04 -3.15
C VAL A 449 -0.39 4.06 -4.24
N ARG A 450 0.46 3.11 -4.62
CA ARG A 450 0.11 2.11 -5.62
C ARG A 450 -1.08 1.27 -5.18
N ALA A 451 -1.02 0.67 -3.99
CA ALA A 451 -2.10 -0.18 -3.48
C ALA A 451 -3.42 0.58 -3.29
N ALA A 452 -3.38 1.85 -2.88
CA ALA A 452 -4.59 2.63 -2.60
C ALA A 452 -5.22 3.29 -3.84
N TYR A 453 -4.42 3.70 -4.83
CA TYR A 453 -4.88 4.56 -5.92
C TYR A 453 -4.62 4.03 -7.34
N ILE A 454 -3.57 3.23 -7.55
CA ILE A 454 -3.20 2.75 -8.90
C ILE A 454 -3.75 1.35 -9.11
N ASP A 455 -3.39 0.43 -8.23
CA ASP A 455 -3.72 -0.99 -8.28
C ASP A 455 -4.97 -1.30 -7.43
N TYR A 456 -5.77 -0.28 -7.09
CA TYR A 456 -6.86 -0.38 -6.13
C TYR A 456 -7.92 -1.43 -6.50
N ASP A 457 -8.14 -1.70 -7.80
CA ASP A 457 -9.09 -2.69 -8.30
C ASP A 457 -8.54 -4.14 -8.33
N ASN A 458 -7.25 -4.32 -8.00
CA ASN A 458 -6.52 -5.57 -8.09
C ASN A 458 -6.05 -5.99 -6.68
N ALA A 459 -6.50 -7.13 -6.17
CA ALA A 459 -6.01 -7.61 -4.86
C ALA A 459 -4.84 -8.59 -4.98
N THR A 460 -3.74 -8.11 -5.54
CA THR A 460 -2.50 -8.88 -5.54
C THR A 460 -1.79 -8.84 -4.18
N GLU A 461 -2.20 -7.93 -3.29
CA GLU A 461 -1.57 -7.64 -2.00
C GLU A 461 -2.00 -8.60 -0.87
N TYR A 462 -1.05 -9.08 -0.06
CA TYR A 462 -1.33 -9.83 1.17
C TYR A 462 -2.01 -8.99 2.28
N LEU A 463 -1.98 -7.66 2.20
CA LEU A 463 -2.71 -6.76 3.09
C LEU A 463 -4.24 -6.88 2.90
N VAL A 464 -4.68 -7.36 1.75
CA VAL A 464 -6.09 -7.50 1.43
C VAL A 464 -6.63 -8.80 2.03
N TYR A 465 -7.76 -8.71 2.73
CA TYR A 465 -8.49 -9.88 3.20
C TYR A 465 -9.42 -10.43 2.12
N ALA A 466 -10.28 -9.57 1.58
CA ALA A 466 -11.13 -9.79 0.41
C ALA A 466 -11.40 -8.42 -0.23
N HIS A 467 -11.47 -8.35 -1.55
CA HIS A 467 -11.65 -7.07 -2.23
C HIS A 467 -12.51 -7.21 -3.48
N GLY A 468 -13.47 -6.29 -3.64
CA GLY A 468 -14.36 -6.28 -4.81
C GLY A 468 -13.57 -6.03 -6.08
N ALA A 469 -13.65 -6.96 -7.03
CA ALA A 469 -12.90 -6.85 -8.27
C ALA A 469 -13.52 -5.81 -9.21
N ARG A 470 -12.72 -5.35 -10.19
CA ARG A 470 -13.17 -4.46 -11.26
C ARG A 470 -14.44 -4.96 -11.96
N GLY A 471 -14.60 -6.28 -12.07
CA GLY A 471 -15.78 -6.90 -12.67
C GLY A 471 -17.10 -6.43 -12.07
N VAL A 472 -17.15 -6.06 -10.79
CA VAL A 472 -18.36 -5.48 -10.17
C VAL A 472 -18.75 -4.16 -10.83
N LYS A 473 -17.77 -3.27 -11.06
CA LYS A 473 -17.99 -1.97 -11.70
C LYS A 473 -18.33 -2.13 -13.17
N ASP A 474 -17.63 -3.04 -13.84
CA ASP A 474 -17.91 -3.34 -15.25
C ASP A 474 -19.34 -3.87 -15.39
N VAL A 475 -19.77 -4.87 -14.60
CA VAL A 475 -21.15 -5.37 -14.64
C VAL A 475 -22.16 -4.27 -14.32
N MET A 476 -21.92 -3.43 -13.31
CA MET A 476 -22.84 -2.34 -12.99
C MET A 476 -22.97 -1.32 -14.11
N ALA A 477 -21.87 -0.91 -14.73
CA ALA A 477 -21.89 0.01 -15.87
C ALA A 477 -22.68 -0.58 -17.04
N GLN A 478 -22.53 -1.88 -17.29
CA GLN A 478 -23.26 -2.55 -18.37
C GLN A 478 -24.75 -2.70 -18.07
N VAL A 479 -25.11 -3.06 -16.85
CA VAL A 479 -26.51 -3.19 -16.41
C VAL A 479 -27.21 -1.83 -16.40
N GLU A 480 -26.53 -0.77 -15.97
CA GLU A 480 -27.03 0.61 -16.01
C GLU A 480 -27.27 1.07 -17.45
N GLU A 481 -26.29 0.91 -18.34
CA GLU A 481 -26.42 1.25 -19.76
C GLU A 481 -27.57 0.48 -20.43
N VAL A 482 -27.68 -0.83 -20.15
CA VAL A 482 -28.77 -1.67 -20.66
C VAL A 482 -30.12 -1.15 -20.18
N SER A 483 -30.23 -0.80 -18.90
CA SER A 483 -31.49 -0.30 -18.33
C SER A 483 -31.87 1.04 -18.94
N GLU A 484 -30.94 2.00 -19.01
CA GLU A 484 -31.17 3.31 -19.59
C GLU A 484 -31.64 3.22 -21.04
N ARG A 485 -30.96 2.42 -21.87
CA ARG A 485 -31.28 2.29 -23.30
C ARG A 485 -32.56 1.51 -23.58
N THR A 486 -32.96 0.59 -22.70
CA THR A 486 -34.15 -0.24 -22.93
C THR A 486 -35.42 0.27 -22.26
N ALA A 487 -35.29 0.94 -21.11
CA ALA A 487 -36.41 1.35 -20.26
C ALA A 487 -36.47 2.86 -20.00
N GLY A 488 -35.46 3.64 -20.42
CA GLY A 488 -35.42 5.10 -20.25
C GLY A 488 -35.03 5.54 -18.83
N GLY A 489 -34.37 4.68 -18.07
CA GLY A 489 -33.92 4.89 -16.69
C GLY A 489 -33.58 3.57 -15.99
N LEU A 490 -33.48 3.57 -14.66
CA LEU A 490 -33.16 2.39 -13.83
C LEU A 490 -34.39 1.49 -13.56
N ASN A 491 -35.25 1.29 -14.56
CA ASN A 491 -36.54 0.62 -14.44
C ASN A 491 -36.66 -0.65 -15.30
N ALA A 492 -35.56 -1.09 -15.94
CA ALA A 492 -35.55 -2.38 -16.63
C ALA A 492 -35.55 -3.55 -15.64
N ILE A 493 -36.09 -4.69 -16.06
CA ILE A 493 -36.16 -5.88 -15.21
C ILE A 493 -34.77 -6.50 -15.13
N ILE A 494 -34.12 -6.39 -13.97
CA ILE A 494 -32.80 -6.98 -13.70
C ILE A 494 -32.94 -8.17 -12.75
N GLY A 495 -32.49 -9.34 -13.19
CA GLY A 495 -32.35 -10.51 -12.34
C GLY A 495 -31.03 -10.48 -11.57
N TYR A 496 -31.03 -10.80 -10.29
CA TYR A 496 -29.78 -10.99 -9.55
C TYR A 496 -29.90 -12.15 -8.57
N ASP A 497 -28.82 -12.92 -8.45
CA ASP A 497 -28.74 -14.04 -7.51
C ASP A 497 -28.59 -13.50 -6.08
N SER A 498 -29.60 -13.74 -5.25
CA SER A 498 -29.70 -13.29 -3.88
C SER A 498 -29.24 -14.34 -2.87
N SER A 499 -28.23 -15.16 -3.21
CA SER A 499 -27.52 -16.04 -2.26
C SER A 499 -27.32 -15.37 -0.90
N ALA A 500 -27.27 -16.14 0.19
CA ALA A 500 -27.03 -15.61 1.53
C ALA A 500 -25.85 -14.59 1.58
N PRO A 501 -25.90 -13.60 2.50
CA PRO A 501 -25.07 -12.37 2.46
C PRO A 501 -23.56 -12.56 2.43
N ASP A 502 -23.08 -13.77 2.67
CA ASP A 502 -21.70 -14.16 2.88
C ASP A 502 -21.14 -15.10 1.79
N THR A 503 -21.93 -15.51 0.79
CA THR A 503 -21.51 -16.52 -0.19
C THR A 503 -21.92 -16.28 -1.65
N GLY A 504 -22.49 -15.12 -2.03
CA GLY A 504 -22.79 -14.86 -3.45
C GLY A 504 -22.86 -13.40 -3.89
N VAL A 505 -23.34 -13.17 -5.12
CA VAL A 505 -23.35 -11.84 -5.77
C VAL A 505 -24.19 -10.80 -5.03
N SER A 506 -25.06 -11.19 -4.10
CA SER A 506 -25.79 -10.29 -3.19
C SER A 506 -24.92 -9.17 -2.62
N TRP A 507 -23.68 -9.49 -2.21
CA TRP A 507 -22.70 -8.48 -1.85
C TRP A 507 -21.57 -8.42 -2.91
N PRO A 508 -21.29 -7.24 -3.50
CA PRO A 508 -21.82 -5.92 -3.15
C PRO A 508 -23.05 -5.45 -3.97
N PHE A 509 -23.64 -6.28 -4.85
CA PHE A 509 -24.64 -5.81 -5.82
C PHE A 509 -25.92 -5.25 -5.19
N VAL A 510 -26.37 -5.74 -4.04
CA VAL A 510 -27.56 -5.20 -3.35
C VAL A 510 -27.42 -3.69 -3.06
N TRP A 511 -26.19 -3.22 -2.78
CA TRP A 511 -25.95 -1.79 -2.54
C TRP A 511 -26.05 -0.96 -3.83
N TYR A 512 -25.51 -1.47 -4.93
CA TYR A 512 -25.47 -0.78 -6.22
C TYR A 512 -26.82 -0.85 -6.96
N LEU A 513 -27.56 -1.93 -6.78
CA LEU A 513 -28.86 -2.12 -7.40
C LEU A 513 -30.00 -1.39 -6.67
N ARG A 514 -29.77 -0.79 -5.50
CA ARG A 514 -30.84 -0.19 -4.64
C ARG A 514 -31.73 0.83 -5.34
N ASP A 515 -31.22 1.50 -6.37
CA ASP A 515 -31.91 2.56 -7.10
C ASP A 515 -32.69 2.01 -8.31
N PHE A 516 -32.54 0.72 -8.64
CA PHE A 516 -33.31 0.05 -9.68
C PHE A 516 -34.72 -0.29 -9.19
N THR A 517 -35.74 0.09 -9.96
CA THR A 517 -37.14 -0.03 -9.54
C THR A 517 -37.80 -1.36 -9.89
N ALA A 518 -37.13 -2.21 -10.67
CA ALA A 518 -37.69 -3.46 -11.21
C ALA A 518 -36.76 -4.68 -11.01
N LEU A 519 -36.18 -4.82 -9.82
CA LEU A 519 -35.31 -5.95 -9.48
C LEU A 519 -36.08 -7.27 -9.27
N ARG A 520 -35.50 -8.38 -9.72
CA ARG A 520 -35.93 -9.75 -9.44
C ARG A 520 -34.80 -10.54 -8.77
N SER A 521 -34.87 -10.68 -7.46
CA SER A 521 -33.97 -11.55 -6.69
C SER A 521 -34.33 -13.03 -6.90
N PHE A 522 -33.33 -13.92 -6.98
CA PHE A 522 -33.56 -15.37 -6.97
C PHE A 522 -32.44 -16.10 -6.21
N ASP A 523 -32.73 -17.25 -5.61
CA ASP A 523 -31.70 -18.14 -5.04
C ASP A 523 -31.47 -19.38 -5.92
N LYS A 524 -32.54 -19.86 -6.58
CA LYS A 524 -32.52 -20.96 -7.53
C LYS A 524 -33.00 -20.47 -8.90
N PRO A 525 -32.24 -20.65 -9.99
CA PRO A 525 -32.64 -20.20 -11.31
C PRO A 525 -33.95 -20.85 -11.77
N THR A 526 -34.87 -20.06 -12.32
CA THR A 526 -36.12 -20.54 -12.93
C THR A 526 -36.37 -19.85 -14.26
N ARG A 527 -37.26 -20.40 -15.09
CA ARG A 527 -37.60 -19.80 -16.40
C ARG A 527 -38.20 -18.39 -16.32
N SER A 528 -38.64 -17.95 -15.15
CA SER A 528 -39.11 -16.57 -14.92
C SER A 528 -38.03 -15.51 -15.12
N LEU A 529 -36.75 -15.90 -15.13
CA LEU A 529 -35.61 -15.02 -15.39
C LEU A 529 -35.49 -14.59 -16.86
N ARG A 530 -36.18 -15.26 -17.80
CA ARG A 530 -36.15 -14.90 -19.22
C ARG A 530 -36.79 -13.54 -19.53
N ASP A 531 -37.68 -13.09 -18.63
CA ASP A 531 -38.28 -11.75 -18.73
C ASP A 531 -37.24 -10.63 -18.46
N ALA A 532 -36.16 -10.94 -17.74
CA ALA A 532 -35.14 -9.97 -17.39
C ALA A 532 -34.29 -9.60 -18.62
N VAL A 533 -33.88 -8.33 -18.70
CA VAL A 533 -32.98 -7.87 -19.75
C VAL A 533 -31.52 -8.23 -19.46
N ALA A 534 -31.18 -8.32 -18.17
CA ALA A 534 -29.89 -8.78 -17.70
C ALA A 534 -30.06 -9.63 -16.42
N VAL A 535 -29.18 -10.62 -16.22
CA VAL A 535 -29.18 -11.50 -15.06
C VAL A 535 -27.76 -11.65 -14.52
N ILE A 536 -27.54 -11.30 -13.25
CA ILE A 536 -26.26 -11.42 -12.54
C ILE A 536 -26.28 -12.70 -11.70
N VAL A 537 -25.30 -13.58 -11.91
CA VAL A 537 -25.33 -14.96 -11.44
C VAL A 537 -24.07 -15.30 -10.69
N ASP A 538 -24.25 -15.92 -9.53
CA ASP A 538 -23.17 -16.38 -8.66
C ASP A 538 -22.60 -17.74 -9.10
N GLN A 539 -21.34 -18.00 -8.75
CA GLN A 539 -20.60 -19.19 -9.16
C GLN A 539 -21.31 -20.50 -8.79
N LYS A 540 -22.03 -20.52 -7.66
CA LYS A 540 -22.80 -21.69 -7.21
C LYS A 540 -23.88 -22.16 -8.20
N ASN A 541 -24.39 -21.24 -9.05
CA ASN A 541 -25.50 -21.48 -9.95
C ASN A 541 -25.07 -21.62 -11.43
N PHE A 542 -23.76 -21.62 -11.72
CA PHE A 542 -23.24 -21.76 -13.09
C PHE A 542 -23.74 -23.02 -13.82
N ASP A 543 -23.89 -24.12 -13.09
CA ASP A 543 -24.34 -25.39 -13.70
C ASP A 543 -25.85 -25.44 -14.00
N THR A 544 -26.65 -24.57 -13.38
CA THR A 544 -28.13 -24.63 -13.48
C THR A 544 -28.73 -23.45 -14.24
N ILE A 545 -28.02 -22.32 -14.34
CA ILE A 545 -28.53 -21.09 -14.97
C ILE A 545 -28.86 -21.27 -16.45
N ASN A 546 -28.05 -22.01 -17.21
CA ASN A 546 -28.24 -22.19 -18.65
C ASN A 546 -29.57 -22.90 -18.97
N ALA A 547 -30.02 -23.83 -18.11
CA ALA A 547 -31.32 -24.47 -18.25
C ALA A 547 -32.51 -23.50 -17.99
N ALA A 548 -32.30 -22.51 -17.12
CA ALA A 548 -33.30 -21.50 -16.80
C ALA A 548 -33.43 -20.45 -17.93
N LEU A 549 -32.30 -19.94 -18.44
CA LEU A 549 -32.27 -18.87 -19.45
C LEU A 549 -32.47 -19.39 -20.89
N GLY A 550 -31.94 -20.56 -21.23
CA GLY A 550 -31.90 -21.05 -22.61
C GLY A 550 -30.95 -20.23 -23.51
N ASP A 551 -31.07 -20.39 -24.84
CA ASP A 551 -30.13 -19.80 -25.81
C ASP A 551 -30.38 -18.32 -26.13
N GLU A 552 -31.22 -17.62 -25.35
CA GLU A 552 -31.65 -16.24 -25.61
C GLU A 552 -30.73 -15.17 -25.01
N PHE A 553 -29.63 -15.56 -24.35
CA PHE A 553 -28.71 -14.66 -23.65
C PHE A 553 -27.27 -14.81 -24.15
N TYR A 554 -26.51 -13.71 -24.12
CA TYR A 554 -25.04 -13.73 -24.16
C TYR A 554 -24.50 -13.86 -22.74
N GLU A 555 -23.40 -14.59 -22.60
CA GLU A 555 -22.72 -14.87 -21.35
C GLU A 555 -21.39 -14.09 -21.29
N PHE A 556 -21.14 -13.46 -20.16
CA PHE A 556 -19.91 -12.74 -19.88
C PHE A 556 -19.36 -13.15 -18.51
N ASP A 557 -18.10 -13.58 -18.48
CA ASP A 557 -17.39 -14.01 -17.27
C ASP A 557 -16.68 -12.84 -16.60
N TYR A 558 -16.85 -12.72 -15.28
CA TYR A 558 -16.19 -11.70 -14.48
C TYR A 558 -15.69 -12.26 -13.16
N ILE A 559 -14.62 -11.67 -12.65
CA ILE A 559 -14.22 -11.84 -11.26
C ILE A 559 -15.07 -10.88 -10.42
N ARG A 560 -15.74 -11.41 -9.39
CA ARG A 560 -16.53 -10.61 -8.44
C ARG A 560 -15.66 -10.13 -7.29
N MET A 561 -14.86 -11.03 -6.72
CA MET A 561 -14.05 -10.75 -5.54
C MET A 561 -12.68 -11.40 -5.68
N TRP A 562 -11.64 -10.63 -5.41
CA TRP A 562 -10.30 -11.15 -5.29
C TRP A 562 -10.01 -11.59 -3.87
N TRP A 563 -9.24 -12.66 -3.75
CA TRP A 563 -8.59 -13.06 -2.51
C TRP A 563 -7.08 -12.88 -2.66
N PRO A 564 -6.34 -12.54 -1.59
CA PRO A 564 -4.89 -12.43 -1.66
C PRO A 564 -4.27 -13.77 -2.09
N ASN A 565 -3.07 -13.73 -2.66
CA ASN A 565 -2.29 -14.93 -2.96
C ASN A 565 -2.12 -15.77 -1.67
N GLN A 566 -2.33 -17.08 -1.74
CA GLN A 566 -2.26 -18.00 -0.60
C GLN A 566 -1.08 -18.99 -0.69
N ASP A 567 -0.11 -18.78 -1.57
CA ASP A 567 1.02 -19.70 -1.75
C ASP A 567 1.86 -19.90 -0.46
N TYR A 568 1.85 -18.93 0.46
CA TYR A 568 2.49 -19.06 1.77
C TYR A 568 1.79 -20.05 2.71
N PHE A 569 0.64 -20.62 2.35
CA PHE A 569 0.05 -21.70 3.13
C PHE A 569 0.92 -22.97 3.05
N ASN A 570 0.92 -23.75 4.13
CA ASN A 570 1.61 -25.05 4.20
C ASN A 570 3.11 -24.95 3.84
N LEU A 571 3.80 -23.87 4.25
CA LEU A 571 5.26 -23.82 4.17
C LEU A 571 5.86 -24.93 5.02
N ASP A 572 6.59 -25.82 4.35
CA ASP A 572 7.43 -26.82 4.98
C ASP A 572 8.91 -26.41 4.88
N LYS A 573 9.77 -27.18 5.57
CA LYS A 573 11.21 -26.94 5.57
C LYS A 573 11.81 -26.94 4.15
N THR A 574 11.32 -27.81 3.26
CA THR A 574 11.84 -27.95 1.91
C THR A 574 11.50 -26.73 1.06
N ARG A 575 10.25 -26.26 1.10
CA ARG A 575 9.80 -25.05 0.41
C ARG A 575 10.53 -23.81 0.91
N VAL A 576 10.68 -23.65 2.23
CA VAL A 576 11.42 -22.52 2.81
C VAL A 576 12.88 -22.54 2.40
N LEU A 577 13.56 -23.69 2.50
CA LEU A 577 14.95 -23.80 2.07
C LEU A 577 15.08 -23.56 0.56
N ASN A 578 14.16 -24.07 -0.26
CA ASN A 578 14.16 -23.85 -1.70
C ASN A 578 13.98 -22.37 -2.04
N ALA A 579 13.07 -21.67 -1.34
CA ALA A 579 12.88 -20.23 -1.54
C ALA A 579 14.13 -19.40 -1.20
N ILE A 580 14.98 -19.88 -0.28
CA ILE A 580 16.25 -19.22 0.08
C ILE A 580 17.37 -19.59 -0.89
N THR A 581 17.45 -20.85 -1.36
CA THR A 581 18.57 -21.32 -2.19
C THR A 581 18.35 -21.05 -3.68
N ASN A 582 17.12 -21.16 -4.16
CA ASN A 582 16.76 -20.98 -5.57
C ASN A 582 16.81 -19.49 -5.96
N PRO A 583 17.73 -19.08 -6.86
CA PRO A 583 17.88 -17.69 -7.28
C PRO A 583 16.64 -17.11 -7.97
N GLN A 584 15.93 -17.91 -8.77
CA GLN A 584 14.72 -17.47 -9.49
C GLN A 584 13.58 -17.17 -8.52
N ILE A 585 13.39 -18.01 -7.50
CA ILE A 585 12.38 -17.78 -6.46
C ILE A 585 12.73 -16.54 -5.63
N ARG A 586 14.00 -16.36 -5.25
CA ARG A 586 14.46 -15.18 -4.50
C ARG A 586 14.22 -13.89 -5.27
N GLU A 587 14.52 -13.87 -6.56
CA GLU A 587 14.28 -12.69 -7.40
C GLU A 587 12.78 -12.40 -7.52
N GLY A 588 11.94 -13.44 -7.72
CA GLY A 588 10.49 -13.29 -7.72
C GLY A 588 9.93 -12.75 -6.39
N ILE A 589 10.42 -13.23 -5.24
CA ILE A 589 10.03 -12.69 -3.92
C ILE A 589 10.44 -11.22 -3.78
N PHE A 590 11.63 -10.87 -4.27
CA PHE A 590 12.10 -9.50 -4.26
C PHE A 590 11.25 -8.59 -5.16
N ASP A 591 10.84 -9.07 -6.33
CA ASP A 591 9.96 -8.32 -7.24
C ASP A 591 8.54 -8.18 -6.70
N ILE A 592 8.04 -9.15 -5.94
CA ILE A 592 6.81 -8.99 -5.15
C ILE A 592 7.02 -7.87 -4.12
N TRP A 593 8.10 -7.90 -3.33
CA TRP A 593 8.37 -6.89 -2.31
C TRP A 593 8.61 -5.48 -2.87
N LEU A 594 9.25 -5.35 -4.03
CA LEU A 594 9.58 -4.05 -4.63
C LEU A 594 8.46 -3.52 -5.53
N ASN A 595 7.87 -4.37 -6.36
CA ASN A 595 7.02 -3.97 -7.47
C ASN A 595 5.62 -4.60 -7.47
N ARG A 596 5.35 -5.52 -6.55
CA ARG A 596 4.09 -6.30 -6.49
C ARG A 596 3.87 -7.14 -7.74
N ASP A 597 4.98 -7.51 -8.38
CA ASP A 597 4.99 -8.32 -9.58
C ASP A 597 5.22 -9.79 -9.21
N TYR A 598 4.22 -10.62 -9.49
CA TYR A 598 4.24 -12.06 -9.22
C TYR A 598 4.77 -12.87 -10.40
N THR A 599 5.06 -12.25 -11.55
CA THR A 599 5.36 -12.94 -12.81
C THR A 599 6.55 -13.89 -12.68
N GLN A 600 7.69 -13.39 -12.19
CA GLN A 600 8.89 -14.21 -12.06
C GLN A 600 8.73 -15.29 -10.99
N TYR A 601 8.04 -14.97 -9.88
CA TYR A 601 7.75 -15.93 -8.82
C TYR A 601 6.88 -17.08 -9.34
N ALA A 602 5.79 -16.75 -10.04
CA ALA A 602 4.86 -17.71 -10.62
C ALA A 602 5.57 -18.64 -11.62
N GLN A 603 6.43 -18.08 -12.49
CA GLN A 603 7.26 -18.87 -13.41
C GLN A 603 8.21 -19.81 -12.65
N ALA A 604 8.86 -19.33 -11.59
CA ALA A 604 9.83 -20.10 -10.81
C ALA A 604 9.20 -21.29 -10.06
N ILE A 605 7.94 -21.17 -9.65
CA ILE A 605 7.18 -22.25 -8.99
C ILE A 605 6.30 -23.05 -9.96
N GLY A 606 6.24 -22.68 -11.24
CA GLY A 606 5.41 -23.32 -12.25
C GLY A 606 3.90 -23.06 -12.13
N SER A 607 3.51 -21.94 -11.50
CA SER A 607 2.10 -21.55 -11.36
C SER A 607 1.62 -20.70 -12.53
N GLN A 608 0.42 -21.01 -13.03
CA GLN A 608 -0.30 -20.18 -14.00
C GLN A 608 -1.39 -19.32 -13.35
N SER A 609 -1.55 -19.36 -12.03
CA SER A 609 -2.71 -18.82 -11.31
C SER A 609 -2.46 -17.47 -10.62
N MET A 610 -1.39 -16.77 -10.98
CA MET A 610 -0.97 -15.50 -10.37
C MET A 610 -0.95 -14.36 -11.39
N THR A 611 -1.81 -14.44 -12.41
CA THR A 611 -2.08 -13.34 -13.35
C THR A 611 -3.46 -12.75 -13.05
N LEU A 612 -3.72 -11.51 -13.46
CA LEU A 612 -5.05 -10.90 -13.25
C LEU A 612 -6.18 -11.75 -13.87
N THR A 613 -5.96 -12.35 -15.04
CA THR A 613 -7.00 -13.15 -15.71
C THR A 613 -7.21 -14.54 -15.13
N THR A 614 -6.22 -15.10 -14.43
CA THR A 614 -6.22 -16.50 -13.95
C THR A 614 -6.05 -16.61 -12.44
N TRP A 615 -6.23 -15.50 -11.72
CA TRP A 615 -5.95 -15.43 -10.29
C TRP A 615 -6.74 -16.46 -9.50
N ASN A 616 -6.07 -17.19 -8.62
CA ASN A 616 -6.68 -18.17 -7.73
C ASN A 616 -6.01 -18.05 -6.36
N PRO A 617 -6.77 -17.79 -5.26
CA PRO A 617 -8.23 -17.79 -5.15
C PRO A 617 -8.94 -16.51 -5.62
N ALA A 618 -10.13 -16.67 -6.22
CA ALA A 618 -11.03 -15.59 -6.64
C ALA A 618 -12.47 -16.09 -6.73
N ASP A 619 -13.45 -15.27 -6.35
CA ASP A 619 -14.87 -15.57 -6.54
C ASP A 619 -15.31 -15.07 -7.92
N GLN A 620 -15.88 -15.97 -8.72
CA GLN A 620 -16.36 -15.64 -10.06
C GLN A 620 -17.84 -15.23 -10.05
N MET A 621 -18.26 -14.52 -11.10
CA MET A 621 -19.66 -14.25 -11.40
C MET A 621 -19.87 -14.23 -12.92
N LYS A 622 -21.11 -14.41 -13.34
CA LYS A 622 -21.51 -14.26 -14.73
C LYS A 622 -22.57 -13.19 -14.88
N LEU A 623 -22.46 -12.43 -15.95
CA LEU A 623 -23.51 -11.54 -16.43
C LEU A 623 -24.11 -12.15 -17.69
N PHE A 624 -25.42 -12.27 -17.71
CA PHE A 624 -26.19 -12.66 -18.88
C PHE A 624 -26.96 -11.46 -19.40
N ILE A 625 -26.83 -11.14 -20.69
CA ILE A 625 -27.60 -10.06 -21.34
C ILE A 625 -28.44 -10.67 -22.47
N ARG A 626 -29.73 -10.33 -22.53
CA ARG A 626 -30.63 -10.89 -23.54
C ARG A 626 -30.21 -10.46 -24.94
N LYS A 627 -30.18 -11.38 -25.90
CA LYS A 627 -29.59 -11.16 -27.24
C LYS A 627 -30.30 -10.06 -28.04
N ASP A 628 -31.63 -9.96 -27.93
CA ASP A 628 -32.45 -8.91 -28.55
C ASP A 628 -32.16 -7.51 -28.00
N VAL A 629 -31.77 -7.43 -26.73
CA VAL A 629 -31.36 -6.20 -26.05
C VAL A 629 -29.93 -5.84 -26.42
N ALA A 630 -29.01 -6.79 -26.34
CA ALA A 630 -27.61 -6.59 -26.73
C ALA A 630 -27.49 -6.12 -28.19
N ALA A 631 -28.31 -6.65 -29.12
CA ALA A 631 -28.34 -6.22 -30.51
C ALA A 631 -28.74 -4.73 -30.70
N LYS A 632 -29.44 -4.13 -29.73
CA LYS A 632 -29.80 -2.69 -29.75
C LYS A 632 -28.69 -1.81 -29.20
N ILE A 633 -27.66 -2.41 -28.59
CA ILE A 633 -26.56 -1.72 -27.93
C ILE A 633 -25.27 -2.14 -28.62
N TRP A 634 -24.83 -1.32 -29.59
CA TRP A 634 -23.76 -1.60 -30.55
C TRP A 634 -22.42 -2.09 -29.94
N ASN A 635 -22.20 -1.88 -28.64
CA ASN A 635 -20.96 -2.23 -27.93
C ASN A 635 -20.93 -3.65 -27.34
N TYR A 636 -22.04 -4.41 -27.28
CA TYR A 636 -22.08 -5.75 -26.66
C TYR A 636 -21.96 -6.91 -27.66
N GLY A 637 -21.17 -6.74 -28.72
CA GLY A 637 -20.99 -7.72 -29.79
C GLY A 637 -20.44 -9.08 -29.30
N VAL A 638 -21.33 -10.07 -29.17
CA VAL A 638 -21.16 -11.50 -29.48
C VAL A 638 -19.74 -12.12 -29.48
N GLY A 639 -19.35 -12.72 -28.35
CA GLY A 639 -18.40 -13.85 -28.26
C GLY A 639 -17.12 -13.58 -27.46
N PRO A 640 -16.58 -14.59 -26.73
CA PRO A 640 -15.44 -14.39 -25.85
C PRO A 640 -14.17 -14.24 -26.69
N SER A 641 -13.60 -13.05 -26.69
CA SER A 641 -12.21 -12.89 -27.12
C SER A 641 -11.34 -13.04 -25.89
N ALA A 642 -10.50 -14.08 -25.87
CA ALA A 642 -9.43 -14.21 -24.88
C ALA A 642 -8.61 -12.92 -24.92
N ALA A 643 -8.52 -12.23 -23.79
CA ALA A 643 -7.84 -10.94 -23.68
C ALA A 643 -6.44 -11.05 -24.32
N PRO A 644 -6.18 -10.38 -25.46
CA PRO A 644 -4.82 -10.27 -25.95
C PRO A 644 -4.07 -9.37 -24.98
N VAL A 645 -2.80 -9.71 -24.76
CA VAL A 645 -1.79 -8.86 -24.10
C VAL A 645 -2.00 -7.42 -24.56
N ALA A 646 -2.12 -6.48 -23.62
CA ALA A 646 -2.39 -5.07 -23.91
C ALA A 646 -1.36 -4.51 -24.90
N ALA A 647 -1.69 -4.59 -26.19
CA ALA A 647 -1.09 -3.80 -27.24
C ALA A 647 -1.64 -2.38 -27.11
N ASP A 648 -0.81 -1.42 -27.51
CA ASP A 648 -1.05 0.01 -27.39
C ASP A 648 -2.54 0.37 -27.69
N PRO A 649 -3.26 1.03 -26.75
CA PRO A 649 -4.70 1.30 -26.86
C PRO A 649 -5.13 2.12 -28.08
N TYR A 650 -4.19 2.57 -28.93
CA TYR A 650 -4.46 3.26 -30.18
C TYR A 650 -4.20 2.42 -31.45
N GLU A 651 -3.62 1.22 -31.35
CA GLU A 651 -3.28 0.41 -32.54
C GLU A 651 -4.54 -0.07 -33.30
N ALA A 652 -5.65 -0.33 -32.61
CA ALA A 652 -6.94 -0.71 -33.19
C ALA A 652 -7.92 0.47 -33.39
N GLY A 653 -7.59 1.68 -32.92
CA GLY A 653 -8.46 2.86 -32.97
C GLY A 653 -8.39 3.63 -34.29
N THR A 654 -7.50 3.24 -35.20
CA THR A 654 -7.32 3.88 -36.50
C THR A 654 -7.88 3.03 -37.62
N VAL A 655 -8.88 3.55 -38.34
CA VAL A 655 -9.23 3.06 -39.67
C VAL A 655 -8.37 3.80 -40.69
N MET A 656 -7.56 3.05 -41.44
CA MET A 656 -6.83 3.60 -42.58
C MET A 656 -7.81 3.82 -43.73
N LEU A 657 -8.33 5.04 -43.82
CA LEU A 657 -9.06 5.49 -44.99
C LEU A 657 -8.03 5.88 -46.06
N ALA A 658 -8.11 5.27 -47.23
CA ALA A 658 -7.36 5.76 -48.38
C ALA A 658 -7.87 7.15 -48.71
N ALA A 659 -6.97 8.11 -48.90
CA ALA A 659 -7.36 9.44 -49.33
C ALA A 659 -7.99 9.35 -50.72
N ASP A 660 -9.22 9.86 -50.86
CA ASP A 660 -9.91 9.92 -52.16
C ASP A 660 -9.14 10.80 -53.16
N GLN A 661 -8.41 11.80 -52.66
CA GLN A 661 -7.51 12.66 -53.42
C GLN A 661 -6.27 13.01 -52.59
N ILE A 662 -5.10 13.02 -53.24
CA ILE A 662 -3.82 13.38 -52.62
C ILE A 662 -3.23 14.56 -53.38
N PHE A 663 -3.07 15.70 -52.69
CA PHE A 663 -2.38 16.89 -53.18
C PHE A 663 -0.92 16.84 -52.75
N SER A 664 -0.05 16.20 -53.55
CA SER A 664 1.39 16.17 -53.29
C SER A 664 2.10 17.36 -53.93
N ALA A 665 3.19 17.81 -53.30
CA ALA A 665 4.04 18.89 -53.82
C ALA A 665 4.61 18.59 -55.22
N ASP A 666 4.76 17.30 -55.58
CA ASP A 666 5.21 16.86 -56.89
C ASP A 666 4.15 17.04 -57.98
N ARG A 667 2.86 16.91 -57.62
CA ARG A 667 1.73 17.00 -58.55
C ARG A 667 1.20 18.43 -58.67
N PHE A 668 1.37 19.25 -57.63
CA PHE A 668 0.93 20.64 -57.56
C PHE A 668 2.05 21.56 -57.02
N PRO A 669 3.16 21.74 -57.75
CA PRO A 669 4.17 22.76 -57.40
C PRO A 669 3.54 24.15 -57.56
N PRO A 670 3.65 25.08 -56.58
CA PRO A 670 4.69 25.18 -55.55
C PRO A 670 4.17 25.13 -54.09
N LEU A 671 3.27 24.19 -53.74
CA LEU A 671 2.61 24.21 -52.41
C LEU A 671 3.57 24.17 -51.20
N GLY A 672 4.72 23.49 -51.31
CA GLY A 672 5.88 23.67 -50.40
C GLY A 672 5.58 23.65 -48.90
N LEU A 673 4.57 22.88 -48.46
CA LEU A 673 4.01 22.96 -47.12
C LEU A 673 5.06 22.69 -46.03
N ASN A 674 5.05 23.50 -44.98
CA ASN A 674 5.92 23.36 -43.84
C ASN A 674 5.10 23.41 -42.55
N ALA A 675 4.91 22.23 -41.95
CA ALA A 675 4.09 22.01 -40.77
C ALA A 675 2.72 22.71 -40.83
N PRO A 676 1.87 22.40 -41.84
CA PRO A 676 0.52 22.94 -41.89
C PRO A 676 -0.29 22.45 -40.67
N ARG A 677 -1.08 23.33 -40.04
CA ARG A 677 -1.75 23.01 -38.76
C ARG A 677 -3.27 22.98 -38.81
N ALA A 678 -3.90 23.65 -39.77
CA ALA A 678 -5.34 23.62 -39.96
C ALA A 678 -5.73 23.86 -41.42
N ILE A 679 -6.96 23.45 -41.73
CA ILE A 679 -7.61 23.64 -43.01
C ILE A 679 -9.09 24.00 -42.77
N ALA A 680 -9.66 24.87 -43.61
CA ALA A 680 -11.07 25.20 -43.61
C ALA A 680 -11.62 25.24 -45.03
N ALA A 681 -12.83 24.70 -45.23
CA ALA A 681 -13.52 24.76 -46.51
C ALA A 681 -14.28 26.09 -46.67
N GLY A 682 -14.16 26.71 -47.83
CA GLY A 682 -14.97 27.84 -48.28
C GLY A 682 -16.31 27.39 -48.88
N ARG A 683 -17.14 28.36 -49.26
CA ARG A 683 -18.50 28.11 -49.76
C ARG A 683 -18.55 27.34 -51.08
N ASN A 684 -17.52 27.45 -51.92
CA ASN A 684 -17.45 26.82 -53.24
C ASN A 684 -16.64 25.51 -53.27
N GLY A 685 -16.23 24.99 -52.11
CA GLY A 685 -15.39 23.79 -52.02
C GLY A 685 -13.89 24.08 -52.02
N ASP A 686 -13.49 25.34 -52.21
CA ASP A 686 -12.11 25.79 -52.01
C ASP A 686 -11.65 25.57 -50.56
N LEU A 687 -10.35 25.44 -50.37
CA LEU A 687 -9.70 25.11 -49.12
C LEU A 687 -8.71 26.20 -48.72
N TYR A 688 -8.78 26.63 -47.47
CA TYR A 688 -7.83 27.56 -46.88
C TYR A 688 -6.97 26.84 -45.86
N VAL A 689 -5.66 26.85 -46.04
CA VAL A 689 -4.68 26.08 -45.24
C VAL A 689 -3.76 27.02 -44.49
N THR A 690 -3.56 26.80 -43.19
CA THR A 690 -2.53 27.48 -42.41
C THR A 690 -1.18 26.78 -42.57
N ASP A 691 -0.31 27.34 -43.40
CA ASP A 691 1.03 26.83 -43.65
C ASP A 691 2.01 27.41 -42.60
N SER A 692 1.93 26.85 -41.39
CA SER A 692 2.32 27.54 -40.16
C SER A 692 3.81 27.91 -40.11
N ARG A 693 4.72 27.03 -40.52
CA ARG A 693 6.17 27.33 -40.50
C ARG A 693 6.64 28.14 -41.70
N ASN A 694 5.79 28.30 -42.72
CA ASN A 694 6.00 29.26 -43.81
C ASN A 694 5.29 30.60 -43.54
N HIS A 695 4.58 30.74 -42.41
CA HIS A 695 3.96 31.98 -41.95
C HIS A 695 2.95 32.56 -42.95
N ARG A 696 2.19 31.69 -43.62
CA ARG A 696 1.24 32.07 -44.67
C ARG A 696 -0.03 31.24 -44.65
N ILE A 697 -1.04 31.74 -45.34
CA ILE A 697 -2.27 31.03 -45.68
C ILE A 697 -2.25 30.72 -47.17
N LEU A 698 -2.65 29.50 -47.52
CA LEU A 698 -2.86 29.08 -48.90
C LEU A 698 -4.35 28.96 -49.16
N HIS A 699 -4.84 29.55 -50.24
CA HIS A 699 -6.19 29.35 -50.76
C HIS A 699 -6.09 28.49 -52.00
N ILE A 700 -6.72 27.33 -51.95
CA ILE A 700 -6.55 26.24 -52.92
C ILE A 700 -7.94 25.85 -53.42
N SER A 701 -8.08 25.61 -54.71
CA SER A 701 -9.32 25.08 -55.29
C SER A 701 -9.65 23.67 -54.79
N SER A 702 -10.89 23.23 -54.96
CA SER A 702 -11.31 21.84 -54.69
C SER A 702 -10.50 20.80 -55.48
N GLU A 703 -9.87 21.18 -56.59
CA GLU A 703 -9.02 20.33 -57.42
C GLU A 703 -7.53 20.36 -57.03
N GLY A 704 -7.16 21.14 -56.00
CA GLY A 704 -5.78 21.20 -55.48
C GLY A 704 -4.87 22.25 -56.10
N ASN A 705 -5.38 23.07 -57.03
CA ASN A 705 -4.61 24.18 -57.60
C ASN A 705 -4.56 25.36 -56.63
N LEU A 706 -3.37 25.94 -56.44
CA LEU A 706 -3.20 27.19 -55.68
C LEU A 706 -3.92 28.32 -56.41
N LEU A 707 -4.89 28.94 -55.74
CA LEU A 707 -5.63 30.10 -56.23
C LEU A 707 -4.96 31.39 -55.77
N ASP A 708 -4.62 31.45 -54.48
CA ASP A 708 -3.93 32.59 -53.88
C ASP A 708 -3.09 32.18 -52.66
N GLU A 709 -2.13 33.02 -52.28
CA GLU A 709 -1.39 32.90 -51.03
C GLU A 709 -1.11 34.27 -50.41
N TRP A 710 -1.27 34.37 -49.09
CA TRP A 710 -0.93 35.58 -48.38
C TRP A 710 -0.34 35.29 -47.02
N GLY A 711 0.53 36.17 -46.58
CA GLY A 711 1.27 36.01 -45.34
C GLY A 711 2.77 36.08 -45.53
N LYS A 712 3.43 36.50 -44.47
CA LYS A 712 4.87 36.48 -44.30
C LYS A 712 5.17 36.43 -42.81
N PHE A 713 6.38 36.03 -42.44
CA PHE A 713 6.81 36.13 -41.06
C PHE A 713 6.70 37.59 -40.57
N GLY A 714 6.08 37.77 -39.42
CA GLY A 714 6.08 39.03 -38.69
C GLY A 714 5.89 38.76 -37.20
N ASP A 715 6.75 39.34 -36.37
CA ASP A 715 6.77 39.11 -34.94
C ASP A 715 6.18 40.32 -34.19
N GLY A 716 5.03 40.08 -33.56
CA GLY A 716 4.29 41.07 -32.79
C GLY A 716 5.00 41.50 -31.51
N GLN A 717 6.00 40.75 -31.03
CA GLN A 717 6.79 41.12 -29.85
C GLN A 717 7.89 42.13 -30.19
N THR A 718 8.47 42.07 -31.39
CA THR A 718 9.51 42.99 -31.86
C THR A 718 8.95 44.23 -32.56
N GLY A 719 7.64 44.23 -32.88
CA GLY A 719 6.93 45.34 -33.51
C GLY A 719 6.75 45.22 -35.02
N ASP A 720 7.32 44.18 -35.64
CA ASP A 720 7.33 43.94 -37.09
C ASP A 720 6.18 43.03 -37.56
N ALA A 721 4.96 43.25 -37.07
CA ALA A 721 3.78 42.44 -37.43
C ALA A 721 2.58 43.29 -37.89
N SER A 722 2.62 43.77 -39.14
CA SER A 722 1.44 44.38 -39.77
C SER A 722 0.29 43.38 -39.93
N ILE A 723 -0.93 43.86 -40.16
CA ILE A 723 -2.04 42.99 -40.58
C ILE A 723 -1.65 42.29 -41.89
N GLY A 724 -1.93 41.00 -41.99
CA GLY A 724 -1.46 40.12 -43.07
C GLY A 724 -0.08 39.52 -42.88
N ALA A 725 0.66 39.85 -41.80
CA ALA A 725 1.85 39.09 -41.39
C ALA A 725 1.48 38.09 -40.26
N PHE A 726 2.22 37.00 -40.14
CA PHE A 726 1.94 35.94 -39.16
C PHE A 726 3.18 35.42 -38.45
N ASN A 727 3.00 34.92 -37.23
CA ASN A 727 3.96 34.16 -36.46
C ASN A 727 3.31 32.82 -36.04
N GLU A 728 3.69 31.76 -36.76
CA GLU A 728 3.02 30.45 -36.83
C GLU A 728 1.49 30.51 -36.68
N PRO A 729 0.74 30.86 -37.74
CA PRO A 729 -0.71 30.81 -37.69
C PRO A 729 -1.17 29.35 -37.54
N TRP A 730 -2.08 29.05 -36.61
CA TRP A 730 -2.50 27.66 -36.36
C TRP A 730 -3.91 27.38 -36.86
N GLY A 731 -4.90 28.09 -36.33
CA GLY A 731 -6.30 27.89 -36.65
C GLY A 731 -6.77 28.77 -37.80
N ILE A 732 -7.71 28.26 -38.60
CA ILE A 732 -8.39 28.99 -39.67
C ILE A 732 -9.86 28.60 -39.72
N ALA A 733 -10.73 29.55 -40.01
CA ALA A 733 -12.16 29.35 -40.20
C ALA A 733 -12.69 30.29 -41.28
N VAL A 734 -13.62 29.80 -42.11
CA VAL A 734 -14.31 30.62 -43.11
C VAL A 734 -15.71 30.93 -42.59
N GLY A 735 -16.04 32.21 -42.50
CA GLY A 735 -17.34 32.69 -42.04
C GLY A 735 -18.44 32.44 -43.06
N PRO A 736 -19.72 32.48 -42.62
CA PRO A 736 -20.84 32.30 -43.51
C PRO A 736 -20.93 33.32 -44.62
N ASP A 737 -20.17 34.43 -44.61
CA ASP A 737 -20.11 35.51 -45.61
C ASP A 737 -18.92 35.38 -46.59
N GLY A 738 -18.06 34.36 -46.44
CA GLY A 738 -16.82 34.17 -47.20
C GLY A 738 -15.57 34.77 -46.54
N SER A 739 -15.70 35.45 -45.41
CA SER A 739 -14.54 36.02 -44.70
C SER A 739 -13.66 34.94 -44.07
N VAL A 740 -12.35 35.09 -44.12
CA VAL A 740 -11.38 34.13 -43.55
C VAL A 740 -10.84 34.66 -42.22
N TYR A 741 -10.96 33.88 -41.15
CA TYR A 741 -10.46 34.20 -39.82
C TYR A 741 -9.29 33.30 -39.48
N VAL A 742 -8.16 33.88 -39.09
CA VAL A 742 -6.91 33.16 -38.82
C VAL A 742 -6.45 33.48 -37.40
N THR A 743 -6.12 32.44 -36.63
CA THR A 743 -5.44 32.62 -35.34
C THR A 743 -3.93 32.69 -35.55
N ASP A 744 -3.38 33.88 -35.32
CA ASP A 744 -1.96 34.18 -35.43
C ASP A 744 -1.29 33.92 -34.08
N THR A 745 -1.04 32.63 -33.81
CA THR A 745 -0.86 32.06 -32.47
C THR A 745 0.23 32.73 -31.67
N TRP A 746 1.43 32.92 -32.23
CA TRP A 746 2.54 33.52 -31.49
C TRP A 746 2.51 35.04 -31.47
N ASN A 747 1.63 35.66 -32.25
CA ASN A 747 1.32 37.08 -32.13
C ASN A 747 0.12 37.34 -31.22
N HIS A 748 -0.52 36.29 -30.68
CA HIS A 748 -1.65 36.37 -29.75
C HIS A 748 -2.81 37.21 -30.28
N ARG A 749 -3.11 37.05 -31.57
CA ARG A 749 -4.16 37.81 -32.25
C ARG A 749 -4.96 36.94 -33.22
N ILE A 750 -6.15 37.41 -33.55
CA ILE A 750 -7.01 36.88 -34.61
C ILE A 750 -7.04 37.91 -35.73
N GLN A 751 -6.90 37.48 -36.98
CA GLN A 751 -6.97 38.35 -38.15
C GLN A 751 -8.13 37.92 -39.04
N LYS A 752 -8.91 38.89 -39.54
CA LYS A 752 -9.99 38.70 -40.51
C LYS A 752 -9.52 39.19 -41.89
N PHE A 753 -9.76 38.36 -42.89
CA PHE A 753 -9.51 38.62 -44.30
C PHE A 753 -10.80 38.50 -45.11
N THR A 754 -10.82 39.09 -46.30
CA THR A 754 -11.82 38.78 -47.33
C THR A 754 -11.59 37.37 -47.88
N GLU A 755 -12.50 36.91 -48.74
CA GLU A 755 -12.34 35.64 -49.46
C GLU A 755 -11.02 35.62 -50.26
N ASP A 756 -10.71 36.73 -50.95
CA ASP A 756 -9.47 36.91 -51.73
C ASP A 756 -8.23 37.30 -50.87
N GLY A 757 -8.19 36.92 -49.59
CA GLY A 757 -7.02 37.12 -48.73
C GLY A 757 -6.67 38.57 -48.36
N GLN A 758 -7.52 39.56 -48.66
CA GLN A 758 -7.25 40.96 -48.33
C GLN A 758 -7.49 41.23 -46.84
N PRO A 759 -6.54 41.87 -46.13
CA PRO A 759 -6.66 42.12 -44.70
C PRO A 759 -7.79 43.11 -44.41
N VAL A 760 -8.70 42.75 -43.50
CA VAL A 760 -9.84 43.59 -43.11
C VAL A 760 -9.58 44.24 -41.76
N LEU A 761 -9.36 43.43 -40.72
CA LEU A 761 -9.14 43.88 -39.35
C LEU A 761 -8.56 42.76 -38.47
N MET A 762 -8.04 43.13 -37.30
CA MET A 762 -7.43 42.20 -36.36
C MET A 762 -7.83 42.50 -34.91
N TRP A 763 -7.83 41.47 -34.05
CA TRP A 763 -8.12 41.55 -32.62
C TRP A 763 -7.03 40.88 -31.80
N GLY A 764 -6.70 41.46 -30.65
CA GLY A 764 -5.70 40.90 -29.72
C GLY A 764 -4.28 41.43 -29.95
N LYS A 765 -3.48 41.35 -28.89
CA LYS A 765 -2.04 41.68 -28.82
C LYS A 765 -1.41 40.84 -27.71
N TYR A 766 -0.09 40.64 -27.74
CA TYR A 766 0.65 39.99 -26.64
C TYR A 766 0.31 40.64 -25.29
N GLY A 767 0.04 39.81 -24.29
CA GLY A 767 -0.69 40.16 -23.07
C GLY A 767 -0.24 41.45 -22.39
N GLN A 768 -1.19 42.38 -22.27
CA GLN A 768 -1.45 43.04 -21.00
C GLN A 768 -2.96 43.26 -20.84
N PRO A 769 -3.55 42.99 -19.65
CA PRO A 769 -4.82 43.62 -19.29
C PRO A 769 -4.65 45.13 -19.44
N VAL A 770 -5.68 45.82 -19.95
CA VAL A 770 -5.72 47.27 -19.84
C VAL A 770 -5.79 47.55 -18.35
N ALA A 771 -4.74 48.12 -17.76
CA ALA A 771 -4.84 48.65 -16.41
C ALA A 771 -6.05 49.60 -16.43
N ASP A 772 -7.06 49.29 -15.60
CA ASP A 772 -8.34 50.00 -15.44
C ASP A 772 -9.56 49.50 -16.24
N ASP A 773 -9.52 48.33 -16.90
CA ASP A 773 -10.74 47.68 -17.41
C ASP A 773 -11.25 46.55 -16.47
N PRO A 774 -12.33 46.79 -15.69
CA PRO A 774 -12.86 45.80 -14.75
C PRO A 774 -13.44 44.55 -15.41
N ASP A 775 -13.67 44.56 -16.73
CA ASP A 775 -14.17 43.41 -17.49
C ASP A 775 -13.05 42.54 -18.07
N SER A 776 -11.77 42.92 -17.94
CA SER A 776 -10.65 42.08 -18.39
C SER A 776 -10.36 40.95 -17.39
N LYS A 777 -11.21 39.93 -17.38
CA LYS A 777 -10.88 38.67 -16.69
C LYS A 777 -9.82 37.93 -17.51
N SER A 778 -8.64 37.75 -16.92
CA SER A 778 -7.66 36.78 -17.42
C SER A 778 -8.28 35.38 -17.34
N PHE A 779 -8.51 34.76 -18.50
CA PHE A 779 -8.77 33.32 -18.58
C PHE A 779 -7.49 32.53 -18.33
#